data_AF-A0A147EGA9-F1
#
_entry.id   AF-A0A147EGA9-F1
#
_cell.length_a   1.000
_cell.length_b   1.000
_cell.length_c   1.000
_cell.angle_alpha   90.00
_cell.angle_beta   90.00
_cell.angle_gamma   90.00
#
_symmetry.space_group_name_H-M   'P 1'
#
loop_
_entity.id
_entity.type
_entity.pdbx_description
1 polymer ?
#
loop_
_entity_poly.entity_id
_entity_poly.type
_entity_poly.pdbx_seq_one_letter_code
_entity_poly.pdbx_strand_id
1 'polypeptide(L)'
;MPASSWRLRSDAWEYLRFAVKRLATDSETADALATDGEVHRNLRALETIELYWAGFGQRYVAAIAELLEAGDYRTALDRIGRVVHRLRHDTVPDEPRDEYLDESERAEFAVDADPRPRFEVLVVDETTAQDRDGLRTELLRLRGPADDFVYDYVVVPSADDAVAAVLTNPNILACVVRPGFSEHTRQRLSRDLQESIRLARAEVVRGTAPARSSLASVQRVLGLADTLAAIRPELDLYLVAGAHIEDLAGALTRRFRRVFRREDQLELHLTLLRRVSHLYDTPFFSAIQDHARRPVGVFHALPVARGGSVVASKWIRDLADFYGLNLLLAETSATSGGLDSLLAPTGAIKKAQDLAARAYGAKHTFFVTNGTSTANKIVHQALMAPNDVVLVDRNCHKSHHHAVMLTGARPAYLEAYPLNDFAFYGAVPIDRIKQLLLDYRAQGRLDEVRMITLTNCTFDGIVYDPERVMAECLAIKPDLVFLWDEAWFAFAAFHPVTRRRTAMAAAKRLEQQLGTTDHAAAHRAQQERLHGADGSPAGDEVWLSERLIPAPDARIRVYATQSTHKTLTALRQGSMIHVYDQDWVRDAEEPFHEAYMTHTSTSPNYQILASLDIGRRQVELEGFELVQRQLDLATSLSQAIARHPLLRRTFRVLTAHDLVPAAHREAGRPMPLRDGLASMWEAWATDEFVVDPSRITIEISRTGVDGDTFKHEHLMDRYGIQVNKTSRNTVLFMTNIGTSRSAIAYLIEVLVKLAERFEEARAQQDPDLLSAAETDMPPLPDFSAFSARYATDGVLPDGDMRAAFFRGQHAVG
;
A
#
# COMPACT_ATOMS: atom_id res chain seq x y z
N MET A 1 1.76 -22.48 7.82
CA MET A 1 1.16 -21.13 7.88
C MET A 1 1.17 -20.58 6.46
N PRO A 2 0.21 -19.77 5.99
CA PRO A 2 0.48 -18.92 4.83
C PRO A 2 1.44 -17.85 5.33
N ALA A 3 2.72 -18.19 5.28
CA ALA A 3 3.77 -17.21 5.25
C ALA A 3 3.92 -16.82 3.78
N SER A 4 4.04 -15.53 3.49
CA SER A 4 4.52 -15.07 2.20
C SER A 4 5.80 -15.82 1.80
N SER A 5 6.02 -16.00 0.51
CA SER A 5 7.11 -16.83 -0.02
C SER A 5 8.50 -16.38 0.48
N TRP A 6 8.71 -15.08 0.67
CA TRP A 6 9.97 -14.54 1.20
C TRP A 6 10.13 -14.80 2.71
N ARG A 7 9.05 -14.80 3.49
CA ARG A 7 9.09 -15.24 4.88
C ARG A 7 9.38 -16.73 4.99
N LEU A 8 8.72 -17.54 4.16
CA LEU A 8 8.99 -18.97 4.09
C LEU A 8 10.46 -19.22 3.75
N ARG A 9 11.01 -18.45 2.80
CA ARG A 9 12.44 -18.47 2.45
C ARG A 9 13.34 -18.15 3.64
N SER A 10 13.12 -17.01 4.31
CA SER A 10 13.93 -16.58 5.45
C SER A 10 13.83 -17.55 6.63
N ASP A 11 12.63 -17.99 6.98
CA ASP A 11 12.40 -18.92 8.09
C ASP A 11 13.02 -20.30 7.78
N ALA A 12 12.99 -20.75 6.51
CA ALA A 12 13.62 -22.00 6.10
C ALA A 12 15.15 -21.95 6.20
N TRP A 13 15.79 -20.87 5.74
CA TRP A 13 17.25 -20.71 5.86
C TRP A 13 17.71 -20.61 7.32
N GLU A 14 17.00 -19.86 8.15
CA GLU A 14 17.29 -19.74 9.59
C GLU A 14 17.11 -21.08 10.30
N TYR A 15 16.04 -21.82 9.98
CA TYR A 15 15.81 -23.16 10.52
C TYR A 15 16.94 -24.12 10.11
N LEU A 16 17.33 -24.15 8.84
CA LEU A 16 18.44 -24.98 8.37
C LEU A 16 19.73 -24.63 9.10
N ARG A 17 20.02 -23.33 9.31
CA ARG A 17 21.21 -22.91 10.07
C ARG A 17 21.17 -23.46 11.49
N PHE A 18 20.02 -23.35 12.17
CA PHE A 18 19.85 -23.86 13.52
C PHE A 18 20.00 -25.39 13.60
N ALA A 19 19.30 -26.12 12.73
CA ALA A 19 19.32 -27.58 12.71
C ALA A 19 20.72 -28.14 12.38
N VAL A 20 21.36 -27.61 11.33
CA VAL A 20 22.70 -28.05 10.89
C VAL A 20 23.78 -27.64 11.90
N LYS A 21 23.64 -26.49 12.57
CA LYS A 21 24.57 -26.11 13.65
C LYS A 21 24.59 -27.15 14.77
N ARG A 22 23.42 -27.67 15.16
CA ARG A 22 23.33 -28.72 16.19
C ARG A 22 23.98 -30.02 15.72
N LEU A 23 23.73 -30.42 14.47
CA LEU A 23 24.37 -31.59 13.85
C LEU A 23 25.90 -31.47 13.78
N ALA A 24 26.42 -30.27 13.53
CA ALA A 24 27.86 -30.04 13.45
C ALA A 24 28.58 -30.02 14.82
N THR A 25 27.84 -29.80 15.91
CA THR A 25 28.39 -29.69 17.28
C THR A 25 28.23 -30.93 18.14
N ASP A 26 27.24 -31.79 17.88
CA ASP A 26 26.80 -32.80 18.86
C ASP A 26 26.47 -34.15 18.19
N SER A 27 27.36 -35.15 18.38
CA SER A 27 27.34 -36.42 17.61
C SER A 27 26.26 -37.40 18.06
N GLU A 28 25.81 -37.36 19.32
CA GLU A 28 24.76 -38.26 19.85
C GLU A 28 23.35 -37.89 19.35
N THR A 29 23.13 -36.63 18.95
CA THR A 29 21.88 -36.13 18.34
C THR A 29 21.83 -36.27 16.81
N ALA A 30 22.93 -36.68 16.18
CA ALA A 30 23.03 -36.77 14.73
C ALA A 30 22.04 -37.76 14.13
N ASP A 31 21.85 -38.93 14.75
CA ASP A 31 20.91 -39.96 14.26
C ASP A 31 19.43 -39.51 14.37
N ALA A 32 19.08 -38.72 15.40
CA ALA A 32 17.71 -38.26 15.60
C ALA A 32 17.31 -37.10 14.65
N LEU A 33 18.25 -36.18 14.38
CA LEU A 33 18.04 -35.05 13.46
C LEU A 33 18.28 -35.42 11.98
N ALA A 34 19.10 -36.43 11.67
CA ALA A 34 19.24 -36.95 10.30
C ALA A 34 17.94 -37.57 9.76
N THR A 35 17.08 -38.08 10.65
CA THR A 35 15.70 -38.50 10.35
C THR A 35 14.66 -37.37 10.41
N ASP A 36 15.07 -36.13 10.65
CA ASP A 36 14.13 -35.02 10.75
C ASP A 36 13.54 -34.69 9.37
N GLY A 37 12.27 -35.06 9.18
CA GLY A 37 11.50 -34.71 7.99
C GLY A 37 11.39 -33.20 7.77
N GLU A 38 11.66 -32.37 8.78
CA GLU A 38 11.62 -30.92 8.67
C GLU A 38 12.80 -30.32 7.89
N VAL A 39 14.03 -30.86 8.03
CA VAL A 39 15.19 -30.44 7.21
C VAL A 39 14.90 -30.67 5.72
N HIS A 40 14.46 -31.88 5.38
CA HIS A 40 14.09 -32.25 4.01
C HIS A 40 12.93 -31.43 3.45
N ARG A 41 11.92 -31.10 4.29
CA ARG A 41 10.82 -30.21 3.89
C ARG A 41 11.33 -28.80 3.57
N ASN A 42 12.21 -28.23 4.39
CA ASN A 42 12.77 -26.91 4.16
C ASN A 42 13.68 -26.87 2.92
N LEU A 43 14.52 -27.88 2.70
CA LEU A 43 15.33 -27.98 1.48
C LEU A 43 14.47 -28.03 0.21
N ARG A 44 13.41 -28.86 0.18
CA ARG A 44 12.48 -28.90 -0.97
C ARG A 44 11.74 -27.58 -1.19
N ALA A 45 11.35 -26.90 -0.11
CA ALA A 45 10.71 -25.59 -0.20
C ALA A 45 11.67 -24.55 -0.80
N LEU A 46 12.92 -24.52 -0.31
CA LEU A 46 13.97 -23.63 -0.82
C LEU A 46 14.34 -23.94 -2.28
N GLU A 47 14.43 -25.22 -2.65
CA GLU A 47 14.68 -25.62 -4.04
C GLU A 47 13.61 -25.03 -4.99
N THR A 48 12.36 -24.92 -4.56
CA THR A 48 11.31 -24.29 -5.36
C THR A 48 11.40 -22.77 -5.36
N ILE A 49 11.66 -22.15 -4.19
CA ILE A 49 11.61 -20.69 -4.02
C ILE A 49 12.84 -20.00 -4.60
N GLU A 50 14.05 -20.57 -4.43
CA GLU A 50 15.31 -19.97 -4.90
C GLU A 50 15.41 -19.85 -6.42
N LEU A 51 14.49 -20.45 -7.19
CA LEU A 51 14.37 -20.17 -8.63
C LEU A 51 14.01 -18.70 -8.90
N TYR A 52 13.29 -18.06 -7.98
CA TYR A 52 12.73 -16.72 -8.16
C TYR A 52 13.58 -15.61 -7.55
N TRP A 53 14.79 -15.91 -7.07
CA TRP A 53 15.69 -14.97 -6.41
C TRP A 53 17.07 -15.00 -7.03
N ALA A 54 17.75 -13.86 -7.06
CA ALA A 54 19.12 -13.79 -7.52
C ALA A 54 20.09 -14.27 -6.42
N GLY A 55 21.28 -14.71 -6.85
CA GLY A 55 22.28 -15.28 -5.94
C GLY A 55 22.18 -16.81 -5.82
N PHE A 56 21.90 -17.28 -4.59
CA PHE A 56 21.89 -18.68 -4.18
C PHE A 56 20.73 -19.46 -4.85
N GLY A 57 20.95 -19.94 -6.07
CA GLY A 57 19.91 -20.65 -6.85
C GLY A 57 19.67 -22.11 -6.42
N GLN A 58 18.82 -22.81 -7.17
CA GLN A 58 18.45 -24.21 -6.91
C GLN A 58 19.67 -25.15 -6.77
N ARG A 59 20.73 -24.92 -7.57
CA ARG A 59 21.98 -25.70 -7.50
C ARG A 59 22.68 -25.55 -6.16
N TYR A 60 22.60 -24.37 -5.54
CA TYR A 60 23.20 -24.09 -4.24
C TYR A 60 22.47 -24.86 -3.13
N VAL A 61 21.14 -24.88 -3.19
CA VAL A 61 20.30 -25.69 -2.28
C VAL A 61 20.59 -27.18 -2.45
N ALA A 62 20.68 -27.66 -3.69
CA ALA A 62 21.02 -29.05 -4.00
C ALA A 62 22.40 -29.44 -3.46
N ALA A 63 23.42 -28.60 -3.65
CA ALA A 63 24.75 -28.84 -3.12
C ALA A 63 24.78 -28.89 -1.58
N ILE A 64 23.96 -28.08 -0.89
CA ILE A 64 23.79 -28.19 0.56
C ILE A 64 23.12 -29.52 0.92
N ALA A 65 22.10 -29.94 0.19
CA ALA A 65 21.46 -31.24 0.43
C ALA A 65 22.45 -32.40 0.28
N GLU A 66 23.30 -32.39 -0.76
CA GLU A 66 24.35 -33.38 -0.99
C GLU A 66 25.38 -33.40 0.17
N LEU A 67 25.81 -32.23 0.67
CA LEU A 67 26.71 -32.15 1.82
C LEU A 67 26.08 -32.73 3.09
N LEU A 68 24.78 -32.50 3.31
CA LEU A 68 24.05 -33.06 4.45
C LEU A 68 23.91 -34.58 4.33
N GLU A 69 23.62 -35.10 3.14
CA GLU A 69 23.58 -36.56 2.88
C GLU A 69 24.95 -37.22 3.05
N ALA A 70 26.03 -36.53 2.69
CA ALA A 70 27.40 -36.98 2.88
C ALA A 70 27.92 -36.86 4.33
N GLY A 71 27.15 -36.25 5.23
CA GLY A 71 27.53 -36.03 6.63
C GLY A 71 28.52 -34.87 6.85
N ASP A 72 28.78 -34.03 5.84
CA ASP A 72 29.63 -32.85 5.96
C ASP A 72 28.83 -31.63 6.47
N TYR A 73 28.42 -31.71 7.73
CA TYR A 73 27.61 -30.67 8.38
C TYR A 73 28.36 -29.35 8.58
N ARG A 74 29.69 -29.36 8.64
CA ARG A 74 30.48 -28.14 8.86
C ARG A 74 30.52 -27.27 7.61
N THR A 75 30.80 -27.87 6.45
CA THR A 75 30.76 -27.15 5.18
C THR A 75 29.34 -26.69 4.87
N ALA A 76 28.33 -27.55 5.09
CA ALA A 76 26.93 -27.16 4.92
C ALA A 76 26.54 -25.97 5.81
N LEU A 77 26.98 -25.95 7.07
CA LEU A 77 26.72 -24.84 8.00
C LEU A 77 27.33 -23.52 7.52
N ASP A 78 28.55 -23.55 6.99
CA ASP A 78 29.21 -22.35 6.43
C ASP A 78 28.42 -21.81 5.23
N ARG A 79 28.04 -22.70 4.30
CA ARG A 79 27.21 -22.32 3.13
C ARG A 79 25.89 -21.69 3.54
N ILE A 80 25.17 -22.31 4.47
CA ILE A 80 23.91 -21.77 5.00
C ILE A 80 24.14 -20.43 5.72
N GLY A 81 25.24 -20.30 6.47
CA GLY A 81 25.62 -19.08 7.18
C GLY A 81 25.71 -17.86 6.27
N ARG A 82 26.29 -18.02 5.06
CA ARG A 82 26.39 -16.96 4.04
C ARG A 82 25.02 -16.48 3.57
N VAL A 83 24.09 -17.41 3.32
CA VAL A 83 22.72 -17.05 2.90
C VAL A 83 22.01 -16.26 3.99
N VAL A 84 22.08 -16.75 5.23
CA VAL A 84 21.44 -16.08 6.37
C VAL A 84 22.04 -14.70 6.61
N HIS A 85 23.35 -14.54 6.44
CA HIS A 85 24.02 -13.23 6.54
C HIS A 85 23.52 -12.25 5.47
N ARG A 86 23.47 -12.66 4.20
CA ARG A 86 22.94 -11.84 3.11
C ARG A 86 21.48 -11.42 3.37
N LEU A 87 20.65 -12.34 3.85
CA LEU A 87 19.24 -12.06 4.18
C LEU A 87 19.07 -11.01 5.30
N ARG A 88 20.01 -10.96 6.25
CA ARG A 88 19.96 -10.04 7.40
C ARG A 88 20.41 -8.61 7.08
N HIS A 89 20.96 -8.35 5.89
CA HIS A 89 21.54 -7.05 5.53
C HIS A 89 22.62 -6.57 6.52
N ASP A 90 23.30 -7.48 7.23
CA ASP A 90 24.37 -7.13 8.16
C ASP A 90 25.64 -6.78 7.37
N THR A 91 26.26 -5.63 7.68
CA THR A 91 27.44 -5.10 6.98
C THR A 91 28.77 -5.72 7.41
N VAL A 92 28.75 -6.74 8.27
CA VAL A 92 29.97 -7.40 8.77
C VAL A 92 29.89 -8.89 8.47
N PRO A 93 30.51 -9.38 7.38
CA PRO A 93 30.72 -10.81 7.20
C PRO A 93 31.60 -11.34 8.34
N ASP A 94 31.29 -12.52 8.88
CA ASP A 94 32.36 -13.36 9.42
C ASP A 94 33.30 -13.68 8.23
N GLU A 95 34.61 -13.47 8.37
CA GLU A 95 35.57 -13.81 7.29
C GLU A 95 35.46 -15.31 6.96
N PRO A 96 35.06 -15.68 5.74
CA PRO A 96 34.93 -17.08 5.37
C PRO A 96 36.32 -17.73 5.30
N ARG A 97 36.37 -19.05 5.55
CA ARG A 97 37.58 -19.83 5.28
C ARG A 97 37.74 -20.00 3.77
N ASP A 98 38.65 -19.23 3.18
CA ASP A 98 38.93 -19.12 1.73
C ASP A 98 39.24 -20.47 1.02
N GLU A 99 39.53 -21.52 1.80
CA GLU A 99 39.83 -22.89 1.34
C GLU A 99 38.62 -23.67 0.79
N TYR A 100 37.38 -23.21 1.04
CA TYR A 100 36.15 -23.93 0.63
C TYR A 100 35.32 -23.24 -0.46
N LEU A 101 35.83 -22.15 -1.05
CA LEU A 101 35.12 -21.34 -2.04
C LEU A 101 35.49 -21.74 -3.47
N ASP A 102 34.49 -22.11 -4.27
CA ASP A 102 34.64 -22.18 -5.73
C ASP A 102 34.70 -20.76 -6.36
N GLU A 103 35.04 -20.68 -7.65
CA GLU A 103 35.21 -19.40 -8.35
C GLU A 103 33.91 -18.57 -8.42
N SER A 104 32.75 -19.23 -8.51
CA SER A 104 31.44 -18.58 -8.49
C SER A 104 31.13 -18.03 -7.09
N GLU A 105 31.45 -18.79 -6.04
CA GLU A 105 31.24 -18.41 -4.64
C GLU A 105 32.14 -17.23 -4.23
N ARG A 106 33.38 -17.15 -4.74
CA ARG A 106 34.27 -15.99 -4.53
C ARG A 106 33.72 -14.72 -5.16
N ALA A 107 33.20 -14.81 -6.38
CA ALA A 107 32.59 -13.67 -7.06
C ALA A 107 31.33 -13.17 -6.32
N GLU A 108 30.51 -14.08 -5.79
CA GLU A 108 29.36 -13.72 -4.95
C GLU A 108 29.76 -13.02 -3.66
N PHE A 109 30.79 -13.51 -2.97
CA PHE A 109 31.27 -12.92 -1.72
C PHE A 109 31.83 -11.50 -1.90
N ALA A 110 32.60 -11.27 -2.97
CA ALA A 110 33.09 -9.94 -3.30
C ALA A 110 31.95 -8.94 -3.58
N VAL A 111 30.85 -9.41 -4.18
CA VAL A 111 29.64 -8.61 -4.40
C VAL A 111 28.91 -8.34 -3.09
N ASP A 112 28.90 -9.29 -2.14
CA ASP A 112 28.23 -9.14 -0.85
C ASP A 112 28.88 -8.12 0.10
N ALA A 113 30.18 -7.88 -0.05
CA ALA A 113 30.89 -6.86 0.72
C ALA A 113 30.70 -5.42 0.19
N ASP A 114 30.06 -5.24 -0.97
CA ASP A 114 29.89 -3.94 -1.62
C ASP A 114 28.79 -3.09 -0.94
N PRO A 115 29.07 -1.86 -0.46
CA PRO A 115 28.09 -1.04 0.26
C PRO A 115 27.05 -0.37 -0.65
N ARG A 116 27.18 -0.45 -1.98
CA ARG A 116 26.24 0.18 -2.93
C ARG A 116 24.84 -0.47 -2.86
N PRO A 117 23.76 0.29 -3.10
CA PRO A 117 22.41 -0.27 -3.13
C PRO A 117 22.26 -1.36 -4.19
N ARG A 118 21.45 -2.38 -3.87
CA ARG A 118 21.28 -3.59 -4.71
C ARG A 118 19.87 -3.70 -5.26
N PHE A 119 19.74 -4.26 -6.46
CA PHE A 119 18.46 -4.66 -7.04
C PHE A 119 18.60 -5.89 -7.95
N GLU A 120 17.47 -6.49 -8.32
CA GLU A 120 17.45 -7.67 -9.18
C GLU A 120 16.75 -7.37 -10.51
N VAL A 121 17.21 -8.05 -11.57
CA VAL A 121 16.66 -7.95 -12.93
C VAL A 121 16.10 -9.30 -13.32
N LEU A 122 14.79 -9.37 -13.51
CA LEU A 122 14.11 -10.56 -14.01
C LEU A 122 14.42 -10.73 -15.51
N VAL A 123 14.80 -11.91 -15.95
CA VAL A 123 14.98 -12.27 -17.35
C VAL A 123 14.07 -13.44 -17.66
N VAL A 124 13.19 -13.27 -18.63
CA VAL A 124 12.24 -14.32 -19.05
C VAL A 124 12.74 -14.94 -20.35
N ASP A 125 13.31 -16.14 -20.26
CA ASP A 125 13.86 -16.87 -21.41
C ASP A 125 13.91 -18.39 -21.16
N GLU A 126 13.40 -19.20 -22.11
CA GLU A 126 13.51 -20.66 -22.02
C GLU A 126 14.92 -21.09 -22.46
N THR A 127 15.75 -21.44 -21.49
CA THR A 127 17.16 -21.82 -21.68
C THR A 127 17.53 -22.99 -20.77
N THR A 128 18.54 -23.78 -21.16
CA THR A 128 19.05 -24.86 -20.31
C THR A 128 19.71 -24.29 -19.05
N ALA A 129 19.87 -25.10 -17.99
CA ALA A 129 20.52 -24.62 -16.76
C ALA A 129 21.96 -24.11 -17.01
N GLN A 130 22.71 -24.78 -17.90
CA GLN A 130 24.07 -24.38 -18.25
C GLN A 130 24.09 -23.07 -19.06
N ASP A 131 23.15 -22.89 -19.99
CA ASP A 131 23.04 -21.65 -20.77
C ASP A 131 22.59 -20.47 -19.90
N ARG A 132 21.75 -20.69 -18.87
CA ARG A 132 21.35 -19.67 -17.90
C ARG A 132 22.55 -19.11 -17.14
N ASP A 133 23.41 -19.99 -16.62
CA ASP A 133 24.60 -19.58 -15.87
C ASP A 133 25.57 -18.82 -16.78
N GLY A 134 25.78 -19.32 -18.00
CA GLY A 134 26.60 -18.63 -19.01
C GLY A 134 26.07 -17.23 -19.36
N LEU A 135 24.76 -17.11 -19.58
CA LEU A 135 24.10 -15.82 -19.85
C LEU A 135 24.24 -14.85 -18.67
N ARG A 136 24.07 -15.34 -17.43
CA ARG A 136 24.26 -14.51 -16.23
C ARG A 136 25.69 -14.01 -16.13
N THR A 137 26.68 -14.90 -16.30
CA THR A 137 28.10 -14.49 -16.27
C THR A 137 28.42 -13.46 -17.36
N GLU A 138 27.92 -13.65 -18.58
CA GLU A 138 28.11 -12.70 -19.69
C GLU A 138 27.54 -11.32 -19.36
N LEU A 139 26.29 -11.26 -18.89
CA LEU A 139 25.62 -10.01 -18.58
C LEU A 139 26.27 -9.27 -17.39
N LEU A 140 26.82 -10.01 -16.41
CA LEU A 140 27.51 -9.43 -15.25
C LEU A 140 28.90 -8.85 -15.60
N ARG A 141 29.54 -9.26 -16.71
CA ARG A 141 30.85 -8.72 -17.14
C ARG A 141 30.83 -7.22 -17.45
N LEU A 142 29.66 -6.67 -17.74
CA LEU A 142 29.49 -5.24 -18.04
C LEU A 142 29.49 -4.36 -16.79
N ARG A 143 29.32 -4.95 -15.60
CA ARG A 143 29.31 -4.21 -14.33
C ARG A 143 30.69 -3.64 -14.02
N GLY A 144 30.70 -2.42 -13.51
CA GLY A 144 31.92 -1.71 -13.13
C GLY A 144 31.90 -1.15 -11.70
N PRO A 145 33.07 -0.77 -11.17
CA PRO A 145 33.16 -0.05 -9.89
C PRO A 145 32.59 1.38 -9.97
N ALA A 146 32.41 1.92 -11.18
CA ALA A 146 31.83 3.24 -11.41
C ALA A 146 30.29 3.26 -11.40
N ASP A 147 29.64 2.09 -11.38
CA ASP A 147 28.18 2.01 -11.36
C ASP A 147 27.63 2.47 -10.00
N ASP A 148 26.57 3.27 -9.99
CA ASP A 148 25.93 3.74 -8.75
C ASP A 148 25.20 2.60 -7.99
N PHE A 149 24.89 1.51 -8.68
CA PHE A 149 24.08 0.40 -8.17
C PHE A 149 24.71 -0.94 -8.53
N VAL A 150 24.46 -1.92 -7.67
CA VAL A 150 24.82 -3.33 -7.86
C VAL A 150 23.55 -4.07 -8.27
N TYR A 151 23.62 -4.92 -9.30
CA TYR A 151 22.47 -5.74 -9.66
C TYR A 151 22.84 -7.16 -10.08
N ASP A 152 21.87 -8.03 -9.97
CA ASP A 152 21.99 -9.44 -10.34
C ASP A 152 20.73 -9.92 -11.10
N TYR A 153 20.83 -11.08 -11.75
CA TYR A 153 19.80 -11.58 -12.67
C TYR A 153 19.05 -12.77 -12.09
N VAL A 154 17.72 -12.72 -12.20
CA VAL A 154 16.81 -13.85 -11.95
C VAL A 154 16.33 -14.37 -13.31
N VAL A 155 16.76 -15.56 -13.73
CA VAL A 155 16.40 -16.10 -15.05
C VAL A 155 15.32 -17.17 -14.91
N VAL A 156 14.14 -16.91 -15.48
CA VAL A 156 12.97 -17.81 -15.42
C VAL A 156 12.53 -18.28 -16.81
N PRO A 157 12.07 -19.54 -16.95
CA PRO A 157 11.82 -20.15 -18.26
C PRO A 157 10.41 -19.94 -18.82
N SER A 158 9.47 -19.46 -18.00
CA SER A 158 8.06 -19.35 -18.38
C SER A 158 7.39 -18.06 -17.92
N ALA A 159 6.26 -17.74 -18.55
CA ALA A 159 5.42 -16.62 -18.16
C ALA A 159 4.78 -16.83 -16.77
N ASP A 160 4.39 -18.06 -16.42
CA ASP A 160 3.91 -18.36 -15.05
C ASP A 160 5.01 -18.11 -14.01
N ASP A 161 6.26 -18.51 -14.31
CA ASP A 161 7.41 -18.30 -13.44
C ASP A 161 7.77 -16.81 -13.30
N ALA A 162 7.61 -16.02 -14.37
CA ALA A 162 7.81 -14.58 -14.32
C ALA A 162 6.78 -13.88 -13.40
N VAL A 163 5.51 -14.28 -13.49
CA VAL A 163 4.45 -13.79 -12.60
C VAL A 163 4.72 -14.22 -11.15
N ALA A 164 5.12 -15.48 -10.94
CA ALA A 164 5.51 -15.97 -9.63
C ALA A 164 6.67 -15.16 -9.03
N ALA A 165 7.71 -14.87 -9.81
CA ALA A 165 8.85 -14.07 -9.37
C ALA A 165 8.42 -12.66 -8.94
N VAL A 166 7.63 -11.98 -9.77
CA VAL A 166 7.14 -10.61 -9.47
C VAL A 166 6.22 -10.56 -8.24
N LEU A 167 5.47 -11.62 -7.96
CA LEU A 167 4.61 -11.73 -6.77
C LEU A 167 5.35 -12.11 -5.49
N THR A 168 6.58 -12.61 -5.58
CA THR A 168 7.27 -13.22 -4.43
C THR A 168 8.60 -12.57 -4.10
N ASN A 169 9.28 -11.96 -5.08
CA ASN A 169 10.56 -11.33 -4.93
C ASN A 169 10.43 -9.80 -5.07
N PRO A 170 10.52 -9.05 -3.96
CA PRO A 170 10.43 -7.59 -3.98
C PRO A 170 11.65 -6.91 -4.61
N ASN A 171 12.83 -7.53 -4.59
CA ASN A 171 14.09 -6.94 -5.05
C ASN A 171 14.14 -6.72 -6.56
N ILE A 172 13.26 -7.39 -7.30
CA ILE A 172 13.13 -7.19 -8.74
C ILE A 172 12.67 -5.75 -8.98
N LEU A 173 13.45 -4.96 -9.73
CA LEU A 173 13.11 -3.58 -10.13
C LEU A 173 13.06 -3.39 -11.66
N ALA A 174 13.45 -4.41 -12.43
CA ALA A 174 13.38 -4.40 -13.89
C ALA A 174 13.12 -5.81 -14.43
N CYS A 175 12.48 -5.90 -15.60
CA CYS A 175 12.25 -7.15 -16.30
C CYS A 175 12.67 -7.05 -17.77
N VAL A 176 13.43 -8.05 -18.22
CA VAL A 176 13.90 -8.23 -19.60
C VAL A 176 13.21 -9.46 -20.17
N VAL A 177 12.33 -9.24 -21.13
CA VAL A 177 11.61 -10.31 -21.81
C VAL A 177 12.39 -10.72 -23.06
N ARG A 178 12.59 -12.02 -23.27
CA ARG A 178 13.13 -12.60 -24.51
C ARG A 178 12.06 -13.52 -25.12
N PRO A 179 11.67 -13.41 -26.41
CA PRO A 179 10.50 -14.11 -26.96
C PRO A 179 10.50 -15.66 -26.90
N GLY A 180 11.59 -16.28 -26.44
CA GLY A 180 11.77 -17.73 -26.41
C GLY A 180 11.09 -18.46 -25.26
N PHE A 181 10.38 -17.78 -24.35
CA PHE A 181 9.81 -18.40 -23.15
C PHE A 181 8.55 -19.26 -23.41
N SER A 182 8.33 -20.22 -22.50
CA SER A 182 7.13 -21.06 -22.45
C SER A 182 5.98 -20.40 -21.67
N GLU A 183 4.72 -20.75 -21.96
CA GLU A 183 3.58 -20.12 -21.28
C GLU A 183 3.44 -20.59 -19.82
N HIS A 184 3.65 -21.88 -19.59
CA HIS A 184 3.35 -22.55 -18.34
C HIS A 184 4.59 -23.03 -17.60
N THR A 185 4.56 -22.93 -16.28
CA THR A 185 5.65 -23.41 -15.43
C THR A 185 5.75 -24.94 -15.45
N ARG A 186 6.99 -25.45 -15.39
CA ARG A 186 7.27 -26.87 -15.11
C ARG A 186 7.47 -27.15 -13.63
N GLN A 187 7.53 -26.11 -12.79
CA GLN A 187 7.74 -26.22 -11.36
C GLN A 187 6.45 -26.62 -10.64
N ARG A 188 6.61 -27.32 -9.51
CA ARG A 188 5.48 -27.68 -8.64
C ARG A 188 5.16 -26.54 -7.70
N LEU A 189 4.30 -25.62 -8.15
CA LEU A 189 3.85 -24.49 -7.33
C LEU A 189 2.77 -24.91 -6.32
N SER A 190 2.67 -24.14 -5.24
CA SER A 190 1.56 -24.29 -4.30
C SER A 190 0.23 -23.90 -4.97
N ARG A 191 -0.89 -24.49 -4.50
CA ARG A 191 -2.23 -24.18 -5.03
C ARG A 191 -2.56 -22.68 -4.96
N ASP A 192 -2.18 -22.02 -3.86
CA ASP A 192 -2.41 -20.59 -3.66
C ASP A 192 -1.63 -19.73 -4.67
N LEU A 193 -0.37 -20.09 -4.96
CA LEU A 193 0.43 -19.37 -5.95
C LEU A 193 -0.09 -19.60 -7.38
N GLN A 194 -0.48 -20.83 -7.72
CA GLN A 194 -1.11 -21.14 -9.02
C GLN A 194 -2.38 -20.30 -9.23
N GLU A 195 -3.21 -20.20 -8.20
CA GLU A 195 -4.44 -19.43 -8.26
C GLU A 195 -4.17 -17.91 -8.29
N SER A 196 -3.16 -17.43 -7.56
CA SER A 196 -2.73 -16.04 -7.60
C SER A 196 -2.24 -15.64 -9.01
N ILE A 197 -1.49 -16.51 -9.70
CA ILE A 197 -1.06 -16.30 -11.10
C ILE A 197 -2.29 -16.24 -12.03
N ARG A 198 -3.26 -17.15 -11.84
CA ARG A 198 -4.50 -17.16 -12.63
C ARG A 198 -5.29 -15.87 -12.47
N LEU A 199 -5.47 -15.40 -11.24
CA LEU A 199 -6.18 -14.15 -10.93
C LEU A 199 -5.47 -12.93 -11.52
N ALA A 200 -4.14 -12.84 -11.38
CA ALA A 200 -3.36 -11.75 -11.95
C ALA A 200 -3.50 -11.66 -13.48
N ARG A 201 -3.53 -12.80 -14.19
CA ARG A 201 -3.77 -12.84 -15.65
C ARG A 201 -5.20 -12.44 -16.02
N ALA A 202 -6.19 -12.92 -15.28
CA ALA A 202 -7.60 -12.63 -15.55
C ALA A 202 -7.94 -11.14 -15.41
N GLU A 203 -7.21 -10.41 -14.55
CA GLU A 203 -7.40 -8.98 -14.32
C GLU A 203 -7.07 -8.12 -15.56
N VAL A 204 -6.09 -8.53 -16.36
CA VAL A 204 -5.63 -7.80 -17.56
C VAL A 204 -6.59 -7.94 -18.74
N VAL A 205 -7.19 -9.12 -18.90
CA VAL A 205 -8.10 -9.45 -20.01
C VAL A 205 -9.31 -8.50 -20.06
N ARG A 206 -9.65 -7.85 -18.94
CA ARG A 206 -10.78 -6.92 -18.84
C ARG A 206 -10.46 -5.46 -19.20
N GLY A 207 -9.19 -5.07 -19.35
CA GLY A 207 -8.79 -3.65 -19.40
C GLY A 207 -7.89 -3.24 -20.57
N THR A 208 -7.51 -4.16 -21.47
CA THR A 208 -6.57 -3.86 -22.56
C THR A 208 -7.17 -4.17 -23.93
N ALA A 209 -7.00 -3.25 -24.88
CA ALA A 209 -7.36 -3.50 -26.27
C ALA A 209 -6.56 -4.69 -26.80
N PRO A 210 -7.19 -5.68 -27.48
CA PRO A 210 -6.51 -6.88 -27.93
C PRO A 210 -5.33 -6.52 -28.84
N ALA A 211 -4.24 -7.26 -28.66
CA ALA A 211 -3.04 -7.12 -29.49
C ALA A 211 -3.43 -7.25 -30.98
N ARG A 212 -3.12 -6.22 -31.78
CA ARG A 212 -3.41 -6.21 -33.23
C ARG A 212 -2.50 -7.15 -34.05
N SER A 213 -1.71 -7.99 -33.39
CA SER A 213 -0.82 -8.95 -34.04
C SER A 213 -1.48 -10.33 -34.14
N SER A 214 -1.38 -10.97 -35.31
CA SER A 214 -1.83 -12.34 -35.54
C SER A 214 -0.82 -13.41 -35.06
N LEU A 215 0.39 -13.01 -34.65
CA LEU A 215 1.44 -13.93 -34.22
C LEU A 215 1.27 -14.29 -32.74
N ALA A 216 1.06 -15.58 -32.46
CA ALA A 216 0.89 -16.09 -31.10
C ALA A 216 2.08 -15.76 -30.16
N SER A 217 3.32 -15.76 -30.68
CA SER A 217 4.51 -15.39 -29.89
C SER A 217 4.47 -13.93 -29.42
N VAL A 218 3.97 -13.00 -30.25
CA VAL A 218 3.85 -11.58 -29.92
C VAL A 218 2.72 -11.36 -28.91
N GLN A 219 1.60 -12.07 -29.09
CA GLN A 219 0.48 -12.04 -28.13
C GLN A 219 0.92 -12.51 -26.74
N ARG A 220 1.73 -13.57 -26.64
CA ARG A 220 2.30 -14.02 -25.35
C ARG A 220 3.17 -12.96 -24.69
N VAL A 221 4.09 -12.35 -25.44
CA VAL A 221 4.96 -11.27 -24.93
C VAL A 221 4.14 -10.09 -24.41
N LEU A 222 3.11 -9.67 -25.15
CA LEU A 222 2.23 -8.58 -24.77
C LEU A 222 1.39 -8.92 -23.54
N GLY A 223 0.77 -10.11 -23.51
CA GLY A 223 -0.04 -10.56 -22.38
C GLY A 223 0.77 -10.67 -21.08
N LEU A 224 2.01 -11.16 -21.17
CA LEU A 224 2.92 -11.15 -20.02
C LEU A 224 3.23 -9.72 -19.59
N ALA A 225 3.59 -8.83 -20.52
CA ALA A 225 3.93 -7.45 -20.20
C ALA A 225 2.79 -6.70 -19.49
N ASP A 226 1.56 -6.83 -20.02
CA ASP A 226 0.38 -6.21 -19.41
C ASP A 226 0.10 -6.81 -18.02
N THR A 227 0.35 -8.12 -17.81
CA THR A 227 0.23 -8.78 -16.49
C THR A 227 1.26 -8.26 -15.49
N LEU A 228 2.53 -8.20 -15.87
CA LEU A 228 3.58 -7.70 -14.97
C LEU A 228 3.36 -6.23 -14.60
N ALA A 229 2.96 -5.40 -15.57
CA ALA A 229 2.65 -3.98 -15.33
C ALA A 229 1.41 -3.76 -14.46
N ALA A 230 0.42 -4.66 -14.51
CA ALA A 230 -0.74 -4.62 -13.63
C ALA A 230 -0.38 -5.01 -12.19
N ILE A 231 0.50 -6.00 -11.99
CA ILE A 231 0.92 -6.45 -10.66
C ILE A 231 1.84 -5.43 -10.01
N ARG A 232 2.90 -4.98 -10.70
CA ARG A 232 3.89 -4.01 -10.20
C ARG A 232 4.19 -2.94 -11.27
N PRO A 233 3.39 -1.86 -11.35
CA PRO A 233 3.55 -0.79 -12.35
C PRO A 233 4.85 0.01 -12.17
N GLU A 234 5.51 -0.14 -11.03
CA GLU A 234 6.84 0.40 -10.79
C GLU A 234 7.92 -0.28 -11.65
N LEU A 235 7.72 -1.56 -12.02
CA LEU A 235 8.67 -2.35 -12.83
C LEU A 235 8.71 -1.88 -14.27
N ASP A 236 9.92 -1.59 -14.74
CA ASP A 236 10.14 -1.34 -16.15
C ASP A 236 10.34 -2.64 -16.92
N LEU A 237 9.67 -2.71 -18.07
CA LEU A 237 9.75 -3.83 -18.98
C LEU A 237 10.59 -3.47 -20.20
N TYR A 238 11.57 -4.32 -20.50
CA TYR A 238 12.45 -4.24 -21.66
C TYR A 238 12.29 -5.50 -22.51
N LEU A 239 12.40 -5.35 -23.82
CA LEU A 239 12.33 -6.49 -24.74
C LEU A 239 13.68 -6.66 -25.43
N VAL A 240 14.23 -7.86 -25.39
CA VAL A 240 15.42 -8.24 -26.16
C VAL A 240 14.98 -9.20 -27.26
N ALA A 241 15.03 -8.74 -28.50
CA ALA A 241 14.57 -9.49 -29.67
C ALA A 241 15.70 -9.66 -30.71
N GLY A 242 15.55 -10.68 -31.57
CA GLY A 242 16.43 -10.90 -32.72
C GLY A 242 15.93 -10.17 -33.97
N ALA A 243 15.85 -10.88 -35.10
CA ALA A 243 15.32 -10.35 -36.35
C ALA A 243 13.84 -9.92 -36.25
N HIS A 244 13.42 -9.00 -37.12
CA HIS A 244 12.07 -8.37 -37.16
C HIS A 244 11.74 -7.42 -36.00
N ILE A 245 12.74 -6.73 -35.43
CA ILE A 245 12.55 -5.75 -34.36
C ILE A 245 11.62 -4.59 -34.77
N GLU A 246 11.65 -4.21 -36.06
CA GLU A 246 10.88 -3.10 -36.63
C GLU A 246 9.39 -3.45 -36.74
N ASP A 247 9.08 -4.68 -37.18
CA ASP A 247 7.71 -5.22 -37.24
C ASP A 247 7.11 -5.39 -35.83
N LEU A 248 7.95 -5.77 -34.85
CA LEU A 248 7.56 -5.88 -33.44
C LEU A 248 7.36 -4.50 -32.81
N ALA A 249 8.26 -3.55 -33.06
CA ALA A 249 8.26 -2.23 -32.43
C ALA A 249 6.96 -1.46 -32.68
N GLY A 250 6.38 -1.57 -33.88
CA GLY A 250 5.08 -0.97 -34.21
C GLY A 250 3.92 -1.51 -33.36
N ALA A 251 3.92 -2.81 -33.07
CA ALA A 251 2.87 -3.49 -32.31
C ALA A 251 3.05 -3.40 -30.77
N LEU A 252 4.28 -3.18 -30.30
CA LEU A 252 4.66 -3.19 -28.88
C LEU A 252 4.56 -1.81 -28.20
N THR A 253 4.16 -0.78 -28.94
CA THR A 253 4.11 0.60 -28.45
C THR A 253 3.35 0.69 -27.13
N ARG A 254 3.95 1.41 -26.15
CA ARG A 254 3.47 1.71 -24.79
C ARG A 254 3.63 0.63 -23.70
N ARG A 255 4.03 -0.61 -24.02
CA ARG A 255 4.20 -1.69 -23.00
C ARG A 255 5.64 -1.84 -22.55
N PHE A 256 6.56 -1.77 -23.49
CA PHE A 256 7.99 -1.83 -23.24
C PHE A 256 8.60 -0.44 -23.31
N ARG A 257 9.52 -0.14 -22.39
CA ARG A 257 10.19 1.15 -22.36
C ARG A 257 11.21 1.30 -23.47
N ARG A 258 11.89 0.21 -23.82
CA ARG A 258 12.85 0.13 -24.92
C ARG A 258 12.96 -1.31 -25.42
N VAL A 259 13.24 -1.46 -26.71
CA VAL A 259 13.53 -2.74 -27.36
C VAL A 259 15.00 -2.75 -27.75
N PHE A 260 15.69 -3.85 -27.49
CA PHE A 260 17.12 -4.04 -27.75
C PHE A 260 17.36 -5.24 -28.66
N ARG A 261 18.43 -5.18 -29.45
CA ARG A 261 18.95 -6.38 -30.10
C ARG A 261 19.78 -7.20 -29.11
N ARG A 262 20.02 -8.48 -29.44
CA ARG A 262 20.88 -9.35 -28.63
C ARG A 262 22.31 -8.82 -28.48
N GLU A 263 22.79 -8.06 -29.46
CA GLU A 263 24.13 -7.48 -29.47
C GLU A 263 24.25 -6.20 -28.60
N ASP A 264 23.13 -5.58 -28.20
CA ASP A 264 23.09 -4.26 -27.55
C ASP A 264 23.21 -4.35 -26.00
N GLN A 265 24.04 -5.25 -25.49
CA GLN A 265 24.11 -5.53 -24.05
C GLN A 265 24.58 -4.33 -23.21
N LEU A 266 25.53 -3.54 -23.72
CA LEU A 266 26.01 -2.33 -23.05
C LEU A 266 24.89 -1.28 -22.91
N GLU A 267 24.11 -1.08 -23.97
CA GLU A 267 22.97 -0.16 -23.95
C GLU A 267 21.88 -0.61 -22.98
N LEU A 268 21.64 -1.93 -22.89
CA LEU A 268 20.72 -2.50 -21.90
C LEU A 268 21.23 -2.23 -20.47
N HIS A 269 22.50 -2.52 -20.19
CA HIS A 269 23.15 -2.25 -18.90
C HIS A 269 22.99 -0.78 -18.47
N LEU A 270 23.36 0.17 -19.33
CA LEU A 270 23.23 1.60 -19.05
C LEU A 270 21.77 2.03 -18.86
N THR A 271 20.84 1.42 -19.60
CA THR A 271 19.41 1.71 -19.45
C THR A 271 18.85 1.22 -18.12
N LEU A 272 19.27 0.04 -17.65
CA LEU A 272 18.88 -0.51 -16.35
C LEU A 272 19.32 0.42 -15.21
N LEU A 273 20.60 0.81 -15.18
CA LEU A 273 21.13 1.73 -14.17
C LEU A 273 20.43 3.09 -14.19
N ARG A 274 20.23 3.67 -15.38
CA ARG A 274 19.53 4.95 -15.53
C ARG A 274 18.10 4.90 -15.00
N ARG A 275 17.39 3.77 -15.15
CA ARG A 275 16.05 3.66 -14.59
C ARG A 275 16.09 3.61 -13.08
N VAL A 276 16.88 2.72 -12.48
CA VAL A 276 16.92 2.61 -11.02
C VAL A 276 17.34 3.95 -10.40
N SER A 277 18.30 4.65 -11.02
CA SER A 277 18.66 6.03 -10.68
C SER A 277 17.45 6.98 -10.68
N HIS A 278 16.56 6.91 -11.68
CA HIS A 278 15.34 7.72 -11.73
C HIS A 278 14.35 7.42 -10.60
N LEU A 279 14.22 6.16 -10.16
CA LEU A 279 13.37 5.81 -9.00
C LEU A 279 14.04 6.26 -7.68
N TYR A 280 15.37 6.16 -7.63
CA TYR A 280 16.20 6.56 -6.50
C TYR A 280 16.36 8.08 -6.35
N ASP A 281 16.13 8.85 -7.41
CA ASP A 281 16.27 10.30 -7.39
C ASP A 281 15.32 10.93 -6.36
N THR A 282 15.83 11.87 -5.56
CA THR A 282 15.07 12.68 -4.60
C THR A 282 15.38 14.15 -4.85
N PRO A 283 14.79 14.75 -5.90
CA PRO A 283 15.22 16.05 -6.40
C PRO A 283 15.25 17.14 -5.33
N PHE A 284 14.26 17.16 -4.44
CA PHE A 284 14.15 18.20 -3.43
C PHE A 284 15.03 17.92 -2.22
N PHE A 285 15.09 16.67 -1.76
CA PHE A 285 16.00 16.33 -0.66
C PHE A 285 17.47 16.51 -1.04
N SER A 286 17.87 16.10 -2.24
CA SER A 286 19.22 16.30 -2.75
C SER A 286 19.57 17.78 -2.84
N ALA A 287 18.64 18.62 -3.30
CA ALA A 287 18.82 20.07 -3.33
C ALA A 287 19.03 20.68 -1.93
N ILE A 288 18.31 20.17 -0.91
CA ILE A 288 18.52 20.56 0.49
C ILE A 288 19.88 20.12 1.01
N GLN A 289 20.32 18.88 0.71
CA GLN A 289 21.63 18.39 1.12
C GLN A 289 22.76 19.23 0.50
N ASP A 290 22.63 19.58 -0.78
CA ASP A 290 23.56 20.44 -1.47
C ASP A 290 23.57 21.86 -0.87
N HIS A 291 22.40 22.41 -0.55
CA HIS A 291 22.31 23.71 0.13
C HIS A 291 23.01 23.68 1.49
N ALA A 292 22.75 22.66 2.31
CA ALA A 292 23.35 22.53 3.64
C ALA A 292 24.89 22.46 3.59
N ARG A 293 25.46 21.82 2.56
CA ARG A 293 26.91 21.68 2.35
C ARG A 293 27.57 22.94 1.81
N ARG A 294 26.83 23.81 1.11
CA ARG A 294 27.40 25.04 0.52
C ARG A 294 27.76 26.04 1.61
N PRO A 295 28.93 26.72 1.51
CA PRO A 295 29.26 27.84 2.37
C PRO A 295 28.47 29.08 1.91
N VAL A 296 27.45 29.46 2.68
CA VAL A 296 26.59 30.61 2.38
C VAL A 296 26.54 31.55 3.59
N GLY A 297 26.62 32.86 3.34
CA GLY A 297 26.38 33.90 4.34
C GLY A 297 24.88 34.22 4.45
N VAL A 298 24.34 34.30 5.66
CA VAL A 298 22.90 34.53 5.90
C VAL A 298 22.65 36.00 6.25
N PHE A 299 21.96 36.72 5.37
CA PHE A 299 21.42 38.07 5.61
C PHE A 299 19.88 38.10 5.44
N HIS A 300 19.25 36.93 5.54
CA HIS A 300 17.80 36.75 5.46
C HIS A 300 17.19 36.69 6.87
N ALA A 301 15.87 36.85 6.98
CA ALA A 301 15.12 36.78 8.24
C ALA A 301 14.98 35.34 8.79
N LEU A 302 16.11 34.65 8.97
CA LEU A 302 16.20 33.27 9.45
C LEU A 302 17.36 33.13 10.46
N PRO A 303 17.19 33.59 11.72
CA PRO A 303 18.28 33.62 12.70
C PRO A 303 18.80 32.23 13.07
N VAL A 304 17.97 31.18 12.93
CA VAL A 304 18.33 29.78 13.21
C VAL A 304 19.14 29.16 12.06
N ALA A 305 19.02 29.69 10.85
CA ALA A 305 19.71 29.14 9.68
C ALA A 305 21.22 29.09 9.92
N ARG A 306 21.83 27.99 9.47
CA ARG A 306 23.25 27.68 9.67
C ARG A 306 23.66 27.50 11.15
N GLY A 307 22.71 27.52 12.09
CA GLY A 307 22.91 27.22 13.50
C GLY A 307 23.71 28.26 14.31
N GLY A 308 24.09 29.40 13.72
CA GLY A 308 24.97 30.38 14.37
C GLY A 308 24.41 30.92 15.70
N SER A 309 23.12 31.28 15.72
CA SER A 309 22.44 31.76 16.94
C SER A 309 22.31 30.69 18.03
N VAL A 310 22.27 29.41 17.65
CA VAL A 310 22.13 28.27 18.56
C VAL A 310 23.49 27.88 19.14
N VAL A 311 24.49 27.65 18.28
CA VAL A 311 25.82 27.18 18.67
C VAL A 311 26.60 28.22 19.48
N ALA A 312 26.38 29.51 19.20
CA ALA A 312 26.98 30.62 19.95
C ALA A 312 26.25 30.95 21.26
N SER A 313 25.05 30.42 21.47
CA SER A 313 24.31 30.65 22.71
C SER A 313 24.88 29.81 23.86
N LYS A 314 24.96 30.42 25.04
CA LYS A 314 25.35 29.73 26.29
C LYS A 314 24.22 28.91 26.90
N TRP A 315 22.98 29.10 26.43
CA TRP A 315 21.77 28.59 27.10
C TRP A 315 21.01 27.55 26.29
N ILE A 316 21.15 27.56 24.96
CA ILE A 316 20.30 26.74 24.05
C ILE A 316 21.11 25.87 23.09
N ARG A 317 22.38 25.59 23.41
CA ARG A 317 23.21 24.70 22.58
C ARG A 317 22.65 23.27 22.53
N ASP A 318 21.95 22.87 23.58
CA ASP A 318 21.23 21.60 23.69
C ASP A 318 20.26 21.34 22.53
N LEU A 319 19.74 22.38 21.87
CA LEU A 319 18.95 22.22 20.64
C LEU A 319 19.76 21.56 19.51
N ALA A 320 21.00 21.99 19.30
CA ALA A 320 21.88 21.43 18.27
C ALA A 320 22.40 20.04 18.68
N ASP A 321 22.64 19.83 19.97
CA ASP A 321 23.07 18.53 20.49
C ASP A 321 21.96 17.48 20.36
N PHE A 322 20.70 17.88 20.54
CA PHE A 322 19.54 16.99 20.42
C PHE A 322 19.17 16.68 18.96
N TYR A 323 18.99 17.71 18.11
CA TYR A 323 18.52 17.50 16.73
C TYR A 323 19.65 17.28 15.71
N GLY A 324 20.88 17.66 16.05
CA GLY A 324 22.01 17.66 15.14
C GLY A 324 22.09 18.89 14.26
N LEU A 325 23.33 19.26 13.89
CA LEU A 325 23.62 20.48 13.15
C LEU A 325 23.07 20.47 11.71
N ASN A 326 22.91 19.30 11.10
CA ASN A 326 22.40 19.17 9.74
C ASN A 326 20.99 19.75 9.58
N LEU A 327 20.13 19.63 10.60
CA LEU A 327 18.80 20.23 10.60
C LEU A 327 18.89 21.76 10.46
N LEU A 328 19.81 22.38 11.20
CA LEU A 328 20.01 23.83 11.20
C LEU A 328 20.72 24.33 9.93
N LEU A 329 21.62 23.52 9.36
CA LEU A 329 22.29 23.82 8.10
C LEU A 329 21.34 23.73 6.89
N ALA A 330 20.33 22.87 6.98
CA ALA A 330 19.29 22.69 5.98
C ALA A 330 18.16 23.73 6.06
N GLU A 331 18.14 24.56 7.11
CA GLU A 331 17.12 25.61 7.31
C GLU A 331 17.33 26.78 6.34
N THR A 332 16.29 27.08 5.55
CA THR A 332 16.39 27.99 4.39
C THR A 332 15.01 28.42 3.87
N SER A 333 14.96 29.26 2.83
CA SER A 333 13.74 29.80 2.21
C SER A 333 13.81 29.83 0.69
N ALA A 334 12.64 29.91 0.03
CA ALA A 334 12.53 30.05 -1.43
C ALA A 334 13.27 31.29 -1.98
N THR A 335 13.41 32.34 -1.16
CA THR A 335 14.09 33.60 -1.50
C THR A 335 15.61 33.48 -1.53
N SER A 336 16.19 32.40 -1.00
CA SER A 336 17.65 32.24 -0.89
C SER A 336 18.32 31.78 -2.20
N GLY A 337 17.53 31.54 -3.26
CA GLY A 337 18.00 31.14 -4.59
C GLY A 337 18.45 29.66 -4.65
N GLY A 338 18.13 28.99 -5.75
CA GLY A 338 18.50 27.58 -5.97
C GLY A 338 17.61 26.54 -5.28
N LEU A 339 16.59 26.97 -4.52
CA LEU A 339 15.53 26.13 -3.97
C LEU A 339 14.17 26.61 -4.50
N ASP A 340 13.31 25.65 -4.82
CA ASP A 340 12.00 25.87 -5.48
C ASP A 340 10.97 26.48 -4.51
N SER A 341 9.93 27.14 -5.03
CA SER A 341 8.83 27.67 -4.22
C SER A 341 7.70 26.65 -4.11
N LEU A 342 7.23 26.32 -2.90
CA LEU A 342 6.09 25.40 -2.75
C LEU A 342 4.80 25.97 -3.35
N LEU A 343 4.61 27.29 -3.28
CA LEU A 343 3.40 27.96 -3.76
C LEU A 343 3.35 28.03 -5.29
N ALA A 344 4.50 28.04 -5.96
CA ALA A 344 4.60 28.06 -7.42
C ALA A 344 5.81 27.23 -7.88
N PRO A 345 5.74 25.88 -7.78
CA PRO A 345 6.89 25.02 -7.98
C PRO A 345 7.23 24.90 -9.47
N THR A 346 8.49 25.13 -9.82
CA THR A 346 9.01 25.07 -11.20
C THR A 346 10.28 24.23 -11.34
N GLY A 347 10.89 23.81 -10.23
CA GLY A 347 12.17 23.11 -10.17
C GLY A 347 12.10 21.81 -9.35
N ALA A 348 12.90 21.74 -8.28
CA ALA A 348 13.08 20.50 -7.52
C ALA A 348 11.80 20.00 -6.83
N ILE A 349 10.95 20.91 -6.31
CA ILE A 349 9.66 20.53 -5.71
C ILE A 349 8.72 20.03 -6.80
N LYS A 350 8.65 20.71 -7.95
CA LYS A 350 7.82 20.27 -9.07
C LYS A 350 8.21 18.87 -9.55
N LYS A 351 9.52 18.63 -9.73
CA LYS A 351 10.02 17.30 -10.12
C LYS A 351 9.69 16.23 -9.06
N ALA A 352 9.83 16.54 -7.78
CA ALA A 352 9.45 15.62 -6.70
C ALA A 352 7.94 15.31 -6.69
N GLN A 353 7.10 16.31 -6.94
CA GLN A 353 5.65 16.16 -7.09
C GLN A 353 5.28 15.30 -8.32
N ASP A 354 5.98 15.47 -9.45
CA ASP A 354 5.76 14.66 -10.66
C ASP A 354 6.18 13.20 -10.46
N LEU A 355 7.30 12.96 -9.76
CA LEU A 355 7.70 11.62 -9.34
C LEU A 355 6.68 10.98 -8.40
N ALA A 356 6.10 11.76 -7.47
CA ALA A 356 5.03 11.29 -6.60
C ALA A 356 3.74 10.99 -7.38
N ALA A 357 3.34 11.84 -8.33
CA ALA A 357 2.18 11.59 -9.17
C ALA A 357 2.32 10.27 -9.94
N ARG A 358 3.52 10.01 -10.47
CA ARG A 358 3.85 8.73 -11.12
C ARG A 358 3.73 7.55 -10.15
N ALA A 359 4.31 7.65 -8.95
CA ALA A 359 4.30 6.58 -7.95
C ALA A 359 2.89 6.15 -7.55
N TYR A 360 1.98 7.11 -7.38
CA TYR A 360 0.60 6.88 -6.95
C TYR A 360 -0.39 6.70 -8.11
N GLY A 361 0.06 6.80 -9.37
CA GLY A 361 -0.80 6.71 -10.55
C GLY A 361 -1.76 7.90 -10.73
N ALA A 362 -1.45 9.04 -10.13
CA ALA A 362 -2.20 10.28 -10.25
C ALA A 362 -1.78 11.08 -11.50
N LYS A 363 -2.64 12.00 -11.97
CA LYS A 363 -2.27 12.98 -13.01
C LYS A 363 -1.43 14.10 -12.42
N HIS A 364 -1.80 14.56 -11.23
CA HIS A 364 -1.05 15.57 -10.47
C HIS A 364 -0.94 15.15 -8.99
N THR A 365 0.11 15.61 -8.32
CA THR A 365 0.27 15.43 -6.87
C THR A 365 0.82 16.69 -6.24
N PHE A 366 0.24 17.09 -5.11
CA PHE A 366 0.63 18.28 -4.36
C PHE A 366 1.09 17.88 -2.97
N PHE A 367 2.24 18.40 -2.54
CA PHE A 367 2.74 18.20 -1.18
C PHE A 367 2.05 19.18 -0.23
N VAL A 368 1.70 18.74 0.97
CA VAL A 368 1.02 19.56 1.98
C VAL A 368 1.79 19.44 3.30
N THR A 369 2.12 20.58 3.90
CA THR A 369 2.95 20.65 5.13
C THR A 369 2.15 20.85 6.41
N ASN A 370 0.81 20.82 6.33
CA ASN A 370 -0.08 21.00 7.48
C ASN A 370 -1.13 19.88 7.61
N GLY A 371 -0.73 18.67 7.22
CA GLY A 371 -1.48 17.43 7.33
C GLY A 371 -2.69 17.34 6.41
N THR A 372 -3.29 16.15 6.36
CA THR A 372 -4.47 15.87 5.52
C THR A 372 -5.69 16.67 5.94
N SER A 373 -5.73 17.12 7.20
CA SER A 373 -6.70 18.10 7.66
C SER A 373 -6.74 19.35 6.78
N THR A 374 -5.61 19.78 6.26
CA THR A 374 -5.49 20.94 5.36
C THR A 374 -5.73 20.53 3.91
N ALA A 375 -5.22 19.36 3.51
CA ALA A 375 -5.49 18.77 2.20
C ALA A 375 -6.99 18.68 1.88
N ASN A 376 -7.81 18.19 2.83
CA ASN A 376 -9.27 18.11 2.66
C ASN A 376 -9.91 19.48 2.45
N LYS A 377 -9.42 20.52 3.15
CA LYS A 377 -9.95 21.88 3.00
C LYS A 377 -9.59 22.46 1.62
N ILE A 378 -8.37 22.23 1.15
CA ILE A 378 -7.92 22.64 -0.19
C ILE A 378 -8.85 22.04 -1.25
N VAL A 379 -9.09 20.72 -1.21
CA VAL A 379 -9.94 20.06 -2.20
C VAL A 379 -11.39 20.57 -2.14
N HIS A 380 -11.97 20.68 -0.95
CA HIS A 380 -13.33 21.21 -0.78
C HIS A 380 -13.45 22.66 -1.26
N GLN A 381 -12.51 23.55 -0.88
CA GLN A 381 -12.53 24.95 -1.29
C GLN A 381 -12.30 25.13 -2.78
N ALA A 382 -11.48 24.28 -3.41
CA ALA A 382 -11.19 24.34 -4.82
C ALA A 382 -12.42 24.01 -5.69
N LEU A 383 -13.30 23.13 -5.20
CA LEU A 383 -14.30 22.47 -6.05
C LEU A 383 -15.73 22.87 -5.71
N MET A 384 -15.98 23.40 -4.51
CA MET A 384 -17.32 23.74 -4.03
C MET A 384 -17.52 25.25 -3.91
N ALA A 385 -18.72 25.71 -4.27
CA ALA A 385 -19.22 27.04 -4.02
C ALA A 385 -20.22 27.06 -2.85
N PRO A 386 -20.54 28.24 -2.29
CA PRO A 386 -21.63 28.36 -1.32
C PRO A 386 -22.94 27.79 -1.86
N ASN A 387 -23.67 27.06 -1.02
CA ASN A 387 -24.91 26.34 -1.33
C ASN A 387 -24.79 25.09 -2.19
N ASP A 388 -23.63 24.75 -2.77
CA ASP A 388 -23.44 23.43 -3.35
C ASP A 388 -23.67 22.35 -2.29
N VAL A 389 -24.26 21.21 -2.70
CA VAL A 389 -24.47 20.05 -1.84
C VAL A 389 -23.29 19.09 -1.97
N VAL A 390 -22.77 18.68 -0.81
CA VAL A 390 -21.76 17.62 -0.72
C VAL A 390 -22.32 16.46 0.09
N LEU A 391 -22.29 15.26 -0.49
CA LEU A 391 -22.62 14.03 0.24
C LEU A 391 -21.40 13.65 1.09
N VAL A 392 -21.55 13.57 2.41
CA VAL A 392 -20.44 13.37 3.33
C VAL A 392 -20.68 12.15 4.20
N ASP A 393 -19.73 11.21 4.21
CA ASP A 393 -19.66 10.14 5.20
C ASP A 393 -19.80 10.72 6.62
N ARG A 394 -20.80 10.29 7.38
CA ARG A 394 -21.01 10.80 8.74
C ARG A 394 -19.84 10.47 9.68
N ASN A 395 -19.11 9.39 9.41
CA ASN A 395 -17.91 8.99 10.14
C ASN A 395 -16.63 9.65 9.59
N CYS A 396 -16.76 10.76 8.85
CA CYS A 396 -15.63 11.50 8.31
C CYS A 396 -14.78 12.20 9.39
N HIS A 397 -13.55 12.54 9.04
CA HIS A 397 -12.69 13.33 9.90
C HIS A 397 -13.20 14.78 10.05
N LYS A 398 -12.99 15.38 11.22
CA LYS A 398 -13.42 16.77 11.55
C LYS A 398 -13.03 17.85 10.54
N SER A 399 -11.98 17.62 9.75
CA SER A 399 -11.56 18.55 8.70
C SER A 399 -12.60 18.74 7.60
N HIS A 400 -13.44 17.74 7.31
CA HIS A 400 -14.50 17.88 6.31
C HIS A 400 -15.61 18.79 6.82
N HIS A 401 -16.03 18.66 8.08
CA HIS A 401 -16.96 19.61 8.71
C HIS A 401 -16.40 21.04 8.69
N HIS A 402 -15.12 21.21 9.01
CA HIS A 402 -14.48 22.53 8.93
C HIS A 402 -14.42 23.06 7.50
N ALA A 403 -14.15 22.20 6.51
CA ALA A 403 -14.11 22.61 5.11
C ALA A 403 -15.47 23.09 4.63
N VAL A 404 -16.53 22.30 4.89
CA VAL A 404 -17.92 22.65 4.55
C VAL A 404 -18.36 23.95 5.23
N MET A 405 -18.00 24.14 6.51
CA MET A 405 -18.24 25.40 7.22
C MET A 405 -17.54 26.59 6.53
N LEU A 406 -16.28 26.43 6.10
CA LEU A 406 -15.49 27.49 5.46
C LEU A 406 -16.02 27.84 4.06
N THR A 407 -16.37 26.82 3.25
CA THR A 407 -16.89 27.02 1.89
C THR A 407 -18.32 27.52 1.87
N GLY A 408 -19.12 27.22 2.90
CA GLY A 408 -20.57 27.48 2.89
C GLY A 408 -21.34 26.48 2.02
N ALA A 409 -20.73 25.36 1.67
CA ALA A 409 -21.44 24.22 1.10
C ALA A 409 -22.42 23.62 2.14
N ARG A 410 -23.43 22.90 1.67
CA ARG A 410 -24.42 22.21 2.50
C ARG A 410 -24.09 20.71 2.53
N PRO A 411 -23.76 20.13 3.69
CA PRO A 411 -23.48 18.70 3.76
C PRO A 411 -24.80 17.93 3.86
N ALA A 412 -24.95 16.90 3.05
CA ALA A 412 -25.94 15.84 3.20
C ALA A 412 -25.22 14.60 3.76
N TYR A 413 -25.57 14.17 4.96
CA TYR A 413 -24.85 13.09 5.63
C TYR A 413 -25.27 11.71 5.14
N LEU A 414 -24.27 10.88 4.86
CA LEU A 414 -24.42 9.48 4.54
C LEU A 414 -24.21 8.64 5.80
N GLU A 415 -25.17 7.77 6.10
CA GLU A 415 -25.14 6.91 7.27
C GLU A 415 -24.38 5.61 6.99
N ALA A 416 -23.41 5.32 7.84
CA ALA A 416 -22.75 4.02 7.87
C ALA A 416 -23.59 3.01 8.67
N TYR A 417 -23.49 1.73 8.34
CA TYR A 417 -24.17 0.70 9.14
C TYR A 417 -23.60 0.65 10.57
N PRO A 418 -24.45 0.47 11.60
CA PRO A 418 -23.98 0.44 12.99
C PRO A 418 -23.36 -0.92 13.33
N LEU A 419 -22.30 -0.91 14.14
CA LEU A 419 -21.75 -2.10 14.80
C LEU A 419 -21.97 -1.94 16.31
N ASN A 420 -23.23 -2.06 16.73
CA ASN A 420 -23.68 -1.78 18.10
C ASN A 420 -22.91 -2.62 19.15
N ASP A 421 -22.66 -3.89 18.85
CA ASP A 421 -21.93 -4.81 19.73
C ASP A 421 -20.51 -4.33 20.07
N PHE A 422 -19.94 -3.44 19.25
CA PHE A 422 -18.56 -2.94 19.40
C PHE A 422 -18.49 -1.42 19.63
N ALA A 423 -19.62 -0.72 19.64
CA ALA A 423 -19.74 0.73 19.80
C ALA A 423 -18.93 1.57 18.78
N PHE A 424 -18.98 1.22 17.50
CA PHE A 424 -18.53 2.09 16.41
C PHE A 424 -19.32 1.86 15.12
N TYR A 425 -19.13 2.73 14.12
CA TYR A 425 -19.79 2.62 12.83
C TYR A 425 -18.92 1.88 11.82
N GLY A 426 -19.58 1.18 10.89
CA GLY A 426 -18.95 0.53 9.75
C GLY A 426 -18.70 1.49 8.60
N ALA A 427 -19.16 1.11 7.40
CA ALA A 427 -19.05 1.88 6.16
C ALA A 427 -20.43 2.26 5.62
N VAL A 428 -20.48 3.19 4.67
CA VAL A 428 -21.70 3.61 3.96
C VAL A 428 -21.98 2.66 2.80
N PRO A 429 -23.06 1.87 2.83
CA PRO A 429 -23.44 1.00 1.72
C PRO A 429 -23.75 1.76 0.42
N ILE A 430 -23.44 1.16 -0.73
CA ILE A 430 -23.68 1.77 -2.05
C ILE A 430 -25.16 2.07 -2.28
N ASP A 431 -26.07 1.20 -1.82
CA ASP A 431 -27.51 1.41 -1.95
C ASP A 431 -27.99 2.68 -1.23
N ARG A 432 -27.42 3.03 -0.06
CA ARG A 432 -27.70 4.28 0.66
C ARG A 432 -27.22 5.50 -0.13
N ILE A 433 -26.06 5.41 -0.77
CA ILE A 433 -25.55 6.48 -1.64
C ILE A 433 -26.45 6.67 -2.85
N LYS A 434 -26.82 5.55 -3.51
CA LYS A 434 -27.74 5.56 -4.65
C LYS A 434 -29.09 6.15 -4.27
N GLN A 435 -29.70 5.69 -3.18
CA GLN A 435 -30.99 6.23 -2.72
C GLN A 435 -30.93 7.74 -2.55
N LEU A 436 -29.91 8.27 -1.89
CA LEU A 436 -29.80 9.72 -1.69
C LEU A 436 -29.68 10.47 -3.01
N LEU A 437 -28.88 9.99 -3.97
CA LEU A 437 -28.81 10.58 -5.31
C LEU A 437 -30.15 10.53 -6.04
N LEU A 438 -30.90 9.42 -5.91
CA LEU A 438 -32.24 9.27 -6.47
C LEU A 438 -33.24 10.23 -5.80
N ASP A 439 -33.15 10.45 -4.48
CA ASP A 439 -33.97 11.41 -3.75
C ASP A 439 -33.74 12.84 -4.26
N TYR A 440 -32.47 13.24 -4.44
CA TYR A 440 -32.13 14.53 -5.05
C TYR A 440 -32.66 14.65 -6.49
N ARG A 441 -32.61 13.57 -7.28
CA ARG A 441 -33.19 13.52 -8.63
C ARG A 441 -34.70 13.72 -8.61
N ALA A 442 -35.40 13.02 -7.71
CA ALA A 442 -36.85 13.12 -7.56
C ALA A 442 -37.31 14.52 -7.14
N GLN A 443 -36.51 15.24 -6.35
CA GLN A 443 -36.77 16.62 -5.95
C GLN A 443 -36.30 17.67 -7.00
N GLY A 444 -35.69 17.26 -8.11
CA GLY A 444 -35.16 18.18 -9.12
C GLY A 444 -33.94 18.98 -8.63
N ARG A 445 -33.26 18.52 -7.58
CA ARG A 445 -32.12 19.18 -6.92
C ARG A 445 -30.79 18.46 -7.16
N LEU A 446 -30.76 17.47 -8.06
CA LEU A 446 -29.56 16.68 -8.35
C LEU A 446 -28.39 17.55 -8.86
N ASP A 447 -28.66 18.64 -9.58
CA ASP A 447 -27.63 19.57 -10.06
C ASP A 447 -26.92 20.34 -8.92
N GLU A 448 -27.55 20.42 -7.74
CA GLU A 448 -26.91 20.99 -6.55
C GLU A 448 -25.85 20.05 -5.97
N VAL A 449 -25.95 18.73 -6.21
CA VAL A 449 -25.01 17.74 -5.71
C VAL A 449 -23.73 17.78 -6.56
N ARG A 450 -22.66 18.28 -5.97
CA ARG A 450 -21.37 18.46 -6.65
C ARG A 450 -20.34 17.40 -6.32
N MET A 451 -20.29 16.97 -5.06
CA MET A 451 -19.25 16.09 -4.58
C MET A 451 -19.79 15.04 -3.62
N ILE A 452 -19.15 13.87 -3.61
CA ILE A 452 -19.21 12.92 -2.52
C ILE A 452 -17.84 12.79 -1.85
N THR A 453 -17.83 12.79 -0.51
CA THR A 453 -16.64 12.61 0.33
C THR A 453 -16.80 11.35 1.18
N LEU A 454 -15.91 10.37 0.99
CA LEU A 454 -15.89 9.11 1.74
C LEU A 454 -14.52 8.85 2.37
N THR A 455 -14.51 8.23 3.55
CA THR A 455 -13.28 7.85 4.26
C THR A 455 -12.86 6.44 3.87
N ASN A 456 -11.72 6.27 3.18
CA ASN A 456 -11.26 4.97 2.72
C ASN A 456 -9.79 4.70 3.05
N CYS A 457 -9.44 3.72 3.88
CA CYS A 457 -10.33 2.89 4.69
C CYS A 457 -10.92 3.66 5.87
N THR A 458 -11.97 3.11 6.48
CA THR A 458 -12.43 3.57 7.81
C THR A 458 -11.33 3.38 8.85
N PHE A 459 -11.47 4.01 10.02
CA PHE A 459 -10.45 3.91 11.07
C PHE A 459 -10.18 2.45 11.50
N ASP A 460 -11.24 1.64 11.58
CA ASP A 460 -11.22 0.23 11.97
C ASP A 460 -10.84 -0.71 10.81
N GLY A 461 -10.53 -0.17 9.63
CA GLY A 461 -9.98 -0.93 8.51
C GLY A 461 -10.99 -1.46 7.52
N ILE A 462 -12.23 -0.97 7.51
CA ILE A 462 -13.20 -1.34 6.47
C ILE A 462 -12.86 -0.55 5.20
N VAL A 463 -12.62 -1.26 4.10
CA VAL A 463 -12.16 -0.72 2.82
C VAL A 463 -13.30 -0.82 1.81
N TYR A 464 -13.59 0.29 1.12
CA TYR A 464 -14.63 0.37 0.09
C TYR A 464 -14.18 -0.32 -1.20
N ASP A 465 -15.08 -0.46 -2.18
CA ASP A 465 -14.74 -0.62 -3.60
C ASP A 465 -14.85 0.74 -4.31
N PRO A 466 -13.77 1.55 -4.41
CA PRO A 466 -13.88 2.85 -5.06
C PRO A 466 -14.30 2.77 -6.52
N GLU A 467 -13.89 1.72 -7.25
CA GLU A 467 -14.24 1.53 -8.66
C GLU A 467 -15.75 1.34 -8.80
N ARG A 468 -16.32 0.45 -7.98
CA ARG A 468 -17.77 0.19 -7.99
C ARG A 468 -18.58 1.38 -7.47
N VAL A 469 -18.18 2.00 -6.36
CA VAL A 469 -18.85 3.18 -5.80
C VAL A 469 -18.91 4.31 -6.84
N MET A 470 -17.77 4.62 -7.47
CA MET A 470 -17.70 5.68 -8.48
C MET A 470 -18.55 5.33 -9.70
N ALA A 471 -18.45 4.10 -10.22
CA ALA A 471 -19.21 3.67 -11.39
C ALA A 471 -20.72 3.77 -11.15
N GLU A 472 -21.23 3.26 -10.03
CA GLU A 472 -22.66 3.26 -9.75
C GLU A 472 -23.20 4.68 -9.47
N CYS A 473 -22.42 5.55 -8.83
CA CYS A 473 -22.80 6.95 -8.62
C CYS A 473 -22.81 7.75 -9.94
N LEU A 474 -21.80 7.56 -10.80
CA LEU A 474 -21.71 8.22 -12.11
C LEU A 474 -22.82 7.78 -13.07
N ALA A 475 -23.41 6.60 -12.87
CA ALA A 475 -24.59 6.17 -13.61
C ALA A 475 -25.85 6.99 -13.27
N ILE A 476 -25.89 7.63 -12.09
CA ILE A 476 -27.00 8.50 -11.66
C ILE A 476 -26.64 9.98 -11.91
N LYS A 477 -25.40 10.39 -11.62
CA LYS A 477 -24.89 11.76 -11.78
C LYS A 477 -23.54 11.74 -12.53
N PRO A 478 -23.54 11.87 -13.87
CA PRO A 478 -22.35 11.64 -14.72
C PRO A 478 -21.15 12.58 -14.52
N ASP A 479 -21.33 13.70 -13.82
CA ASP A 479 -20.33 14.73 -13.54
C ASP A 479 -19.99 14.84 -12.03
N LEU A 480 -20.38 13.86 -11.22
CA LEU A 480 -20.12 13.85 -9.78
C LEU A 480 -18.61 13.80 -9.48
N VAL A 481 -18.18 14.63 -8.53
CA VAL A 481 -16.79 14.66 -8.07
C VAL A 481 -16.61 13.77 -6.84
N PHE A 482 -15.52 13.02 -6.78
CA PHE A 482 -15.21 12.12 -5.67
C PHE A 482 -13.99 12.61 -4.90
N LEU A 483 -14.15 12.82 -3.59
CA LEU A 483 -13.04 12.98 -2.65
C LEU A 483 -12.95 11.74 -1.76
N TRP A 484 -11.89 10.96 -1.95
CA TRP A 484 -11.53 9.86 -1.08
C TRP A 484 -10.53 10.34 -0.02
N ASP A 485 -10.94 10.41 1.24
CA ASP A 485 -10.00 10.61 2.35
C ASP A 485 -9.27 9.29 2.63
N GLU A 486 -8.08 9.18 2.07
CA GLU A 486 -7.17 8.04 2.21
C GLU A 486 -6.08 8.29 3.25
N ALA A 487 -6.35 9.12 4.27
CA ALA A 487 -5.37 9.43 5.31
C ALA A 487 -4.76 8.18 5.97
N TRP A 488 -5.53 7.10 6.04
CA TRP A 488 -5.16 5.82 6.65
C TRP A 488 -4.72 4.74 5.66
N PHE A 489 -4.63 5.06 4.36
CA PHE A 489 -4.54 4.06 3.30
C PHE A 489 -3.48 4.37 2.22
N ALA A 490 -2.56 5.31 2.46
CA ALA A 490 -1.54 5.71 1.48
C ALA A 490 -0.65 4.54 1.01
N PHE A 491 -0.31 3.63 1.91
CA PHE A 491 0.53 2.46 1.59
C PHE A 491 -0.14 1.50 0.59
N ALA A 492 -1.47 1.51 0.49
CA ALA A 492 -2.21 0.51 -0.28
C ALA A 492 -1.88 0.55 -1.78
N ALA A 493 -1.40 1.69 -2.30
CA ALA A 493 -1.00 1.84 -3.70
C ALA A 493 0.14 0.89 -4.11
N PHE A 494 0.93 0.39 -3.16
CA PHE A 494 2.19 -0.31 -3.43
C PHE A 494 2.09 -1.84 -3.33
N HIS A 495 0.88 -2.41 -3.21
CA HIS A 495 0.68 -3.86 -3.25
C HIS A 495 -0.48 -4.23 -4.20
N PRO A 496 -0.34 -5.25 -5.07
CA PRO A 496 -1.28 -5.52 -6.17
C PRO A 496 -2.73 -5.70 -5.71
N VAL A 497 -2.94 -6.42 -4.61
CA VAL A 497 -4.30 -6.68 -4.09
C VAL A 497 -4.92 -5.44 -3.46
N THR A 498 -4.15 -4.61 -2.76
CA THR A 498 -4.68 -3.44 -2.05
C THR A 498 -4.82 -2.24 -2.97
N ARG A 499 -3.93 -2.12 -3.98
CA ARG A 499 -3.87 -1.00 -4.92
C ARG A 499 -5.19 -0.79 -5.64
N ARG A 500 -5.85 -1.87 -6.04
CA ARG A 500 -7.16 -1.79 -6.72
C ARG A 500 -8.23 -1.05 -5.90
N ARG A 501 -8.10 -1.01 -4.57
CA ARG A 501 -9.01 -0.31 -3.66
C ARG A 501 -8.54 1.09 -3.29
N THR A 502 -7.58 1.66 -4.03
CA THR A 502 -7.25 3.09 -3.94
C THR A 502 -7.96 3.88 -5.02
N ALA A 503 -8.26 5.13 -4.72
CA ALA A 503 -8.99 6.04 -5.58
C ALA A 503 -8.29 6.25 -6.94
N MET A 504 -6.96 6.45 -6.94
CA MET A 504 -6.21 6.70 -8.18
C MET A 504 -6.18 5.49 -9.11
N ALA A 505 -6.03 4.28 -8.56
CA ALA A 505 -6.06 3.06 -9.35
C ALA A 505 -7.46 2.78 -9.90
N ALA A 506 -8.49 2.96 -9.08
CA ALA A 506 -9.88 2.82 -9.47
C ALA A 506 -10.28 3.82 -10.56
N ALA A 507 -9.88 5.09 -10.44
CA ALA A 507 -10.14 6.13 -11.43
C ALA A 507 -9.54 5.78 -12.80
N LYS A 508 -8.28 5.33 -12.81
CA LYS A 508 -7.59 4.88 -14.03
C LYS A 508 -8.29 3.68 -14.68
N ARG A 509 -8.68 2.68 -13.89
CA ARG A 509 -9.38 1.47 -14.38
C ARG A 509 -10.75 1.82 -14.94
N LEU A 510 -11.49 2.67 -14.25
CA LEU A 510 -12.80 3.13 -14.70
C LEU A 510 -12.70 3.93 -16.01
N GLU A 511 -11.76 4.87 -16.13
CA GLU A 511 -11.51 5.60 -17.39
C GLU A 511 -11.18 4.64 -18.55
N GLN A 512 -10.35 3.62 -18.32
CA GLN A 512 -10.03 2.61 -19.33
C GLN A 512 -11.27 1.82 -19.74
N GLN A 513 -12.11 1.42 -18.78
CA GLN A 513 -13.33 0.66 -19.03
C GLN A 513 -14.36 1.47 -19.83
N LEU A 514 -14.60 2.74 -19.46
CA LEU A 514 -15.54 3.64 -20.16
C LEU A 514 -15.24 3.76 -21.65
N GLY A 515 -13.96 3.74 -22.03
CA GLY A 515 -13.51 3.85 -23.42
C GLY A 515 -13.72 2.60 -24.27
N THR A 516 -14.25 1.49 -23.73
CA THR A 516 -14.39 0.23 -24.46
C THR A 516 -15.75 0.10 -25.18
N THR A 517 -15.76 -0.62 -26.31
CA THR A 517 -17.00 -0.92 -27.05
C THR A 517 -17.95 -1.80 -26.25
N ASP A 518 -17.40 -2.72 -25.46
CA ASP A 518 -18.15 -3.67 -24.64
C ASP A 518 -18.88 -2.92 -23.51
N HIS A 519 -18.21 -1.93 -22.89
CA HIS A 519 -18.85 -1.05 -21.91
C HIS A 519 -19.99 -0.25 -22.53
N ALA A 520 -19.77 0.35 -23.70
CA ALA A 520 -20.83 1.09 -24.40
C ALA A 520 -22.04 0.19 -24.76
N ALA A 521 -21.81 -1.06 -25.15
CA ALA A 521 -22.87 -2.03 -25.40
C ALA A 521 -23.61 -2.42 -24.11
N ALA A 522 -22.87 -2.71 -23.03
CA ALA A 522 -23.45 -3.06 -21.73
C ALA A 522 -24.29 -1.91 -21.14
N HIS A 523 -23.81 -0.67 -21.26
CA HIS A 523 -24.55 0.53 -20.87
C HIS A 523 -25.88 0.63 -21.63
N ARG A 524 -25.86 0.56 -22.98
CA ARG A 524 -27.10 0.62 -23.78
C ARG A 524 -28.11 -0.45 -23.37
N ALA A 525 -27.64 -1.69 -23.19
CA ALA A 525 -28.50 -2.79 -22.76
C ALA A 525 -29.10 -2.59 -21.36
N GLN A 526 -28.38 -1.90 -20.45
CA GLN A 526 -28.92 -1.54 -19.15
C GLN A 526 -29.94 -0.40 -19.21
N GLN A 527 -29.73 0.60 -20.08
CA GLN A 527 -30.69 1.70 -20.25
C GLN A 527 -32.07 1.19 -20.71
N GLU A 528 -32.13 0.15 -21.54
CA GLU A 528 -33.39 -0.50 -21.94
C GLU A 528 -34.15 -1.16 -20.77
N ARG A 529 -33.47 -1.49 -19.67
CA ARG A 529 -34.10 -2.03 -18.44
C ARG A 529 -34.43 -0.95 -17.42
N LEU A 530 -33.59 0.07 -17.33
CA LEU A 530 -33.76 1.19 -16.39
C LEU A 530 -34.78 2.23 -16.86
N HIS A 531 -35.22 2.17 -18.11
CA HIS A 531 -36.21 3.08 -18.67
C HIS A 531 -37.38 2.32 -19.33
N GLY A 532 -38.60 2.82 -19.12
CA GLY A 532 -39.79 2.35 -19.80
C GLY A 532 -39.78 2.69 -21.30
N ALA A 533 -40.73 2.11 -22.05
CA ALA A 533 -40.86 2.37 -23.49
C ALA A 533 -41.17 3.85 -23.83
N ASP A 534 -41.65 4.61 -22.85
CA ASP A 534 -41.91 6.07 -22.92
C ASP A 534 -40.72 6.93 -22.47
N GLY A 535 -39.59 6.31 -22.10
CA GLY A 535 -38.38 6.97 -21.62
C GLY A 535 -38.40 7.34 -20.13
N SER A 536 -39.49 7.06 -19.42
CA SER A 536 -39.58 7.30 -17.98
C SER A 536 -38.60 6.38 -17.22
N PRO A 537 -37.91 6.86 -16.18
CA PRO A 537 -37.04 6.02 -15.37
C PRO A 537 -37.89 4.98 -14.62
N ALA A 538 -37.37 3.75 -14.51
CA ALA A 538 -37.93 2.72 -13.65
C ALA A 538 -37.96 3.18 -12.19
N GLY A 539 -38.82 2.57 -11.38
CA GLY A 539 -38.89 2.85 -9.94
C GLY A 539 -37.56 2.57 -9.23
N ASP A 540 -37.32 3.28 -8.12
CA ASP A 540 -36.06 3.25 -7.37
C ASP A 540 -35.61 1.82 -6.99
N GLU A 541 -36.55 0.91 -6.70
CA GLU A 541 -36.26 -0.51 -6.40
C GLU A 541 -35.39 -1.18 -7.46
N VAL A 542 -35.59 -0.86 -8.75
CA VAL A 542 -34.79 -1.40 -9.86
C VAL A 542 -33.38 -0.79 -9.86
N TRP A 543 -33.27 0.52 -9.65
CA TRP A 543 -31.99 1.22 -9.59
C TRP A 543 -31.13 0.79 -8.40
N LEU A 544 -31.76 0.51 -7.26
CA LEU A 544 -31.08 0.05 -6.05
C LEU A 544 -30.58 -1.39 -6.18
N SER A 545 -31.37 -2.28 -6.79
CA SER A 545 -31.05 -3.70 -6.91
C SER A 545 -30.07 -4.03 -8.04
N GLU A 546 -29.99 -3.21 -9.10
CA GLU A 546 -29.00 -3.38 -10.17
C GLU A 546 -27.62 -2.81 -9.80
N ARG A 547 -26.57 -3.45 -10.32
CA ARG A 547 -25.22 -2.86 -10.39
C ARG A 547 -25.19 -1.88 -11.57
N LEU A 548 -25.25 -0.59 -11.27
CA LEU A 548 -25.37 0.44 -12.30
C LEU A 548 -24.08 0.61 -13.11
N ILE A 549 -24.24 0.88 -14.40
CA ILE A 549 -23.17 1.07 -15.38
C ILE A 549 -23.19 2.54 -15.81
N PRO A 550 -22.10 3.29 -15.65
CA PRO A 550 -22.04 4.70 -16.03
C PRO A 550 -22.05 4.87 -17.56
N ALA A 551 -22.54 6.03 -17.99
CA ALA A 551 -22.50 6.41 -19.40
C ALA A 551 -21.05 6.48 -19.93
N PRO A 552 -20.78 6.10 -21.19
CA PRO A 552 -19.42 6.15 -21.75
C PRO A 552 -18.76 7.54 -21.74
N ASP A 553 -19.56 8.61 -21.65
CA ASP A 553 -19.15 10.01 -21.58
C ASP A 553 -19.14 10.58 -20.15
N ALA A 554 -19.39 9.76 -19.13
CA ALA A 554 -19.27 10.17 -17.73
C ALA A 554 -17.86 10.72 -17.43
N ARG A 555 -17.80 11.76 -16.59
CA ARG A 555 -16.56 12.49 -16.26
C ARG A 555 -15.91 11.89 -15.02
N ILE A 556 -14.67 11.43 -15.17
CA ILE A 556 -13.87 10.91 -14.05
C ILE A 556 -13.16 12.07 -13.36
N ARG A 557 -13.67 12.47 -12.20
CA ARG A 557 -13.17 13.59 -11.39
C ARG A 557 -12.92 13.12 -9.96
N VAL A 558 -11.68 12.72 -9.68
CA VAL A 558 -11.32 11.99 -8.46
C VAL A 558 -10.13 12.63 -7.76
N TYR A 559 -10.28 12.83 -6.46
CA TYR A 559 -9.26 13.39 -5.57
C TYR A 559 -9.03 12.42 -4.42
N ALA A 560 -7.77 12.22 -4.06
CA ALA A 560 -7.41 11.45 -2.87
C ALA A 560 -6.49 12.27 -1.97
N THR A 561 -6.75 12.26 -0.67
CA THR A 561 -5.94 12.96 0.31
C THR A 561 -5.32 11.98 1.28
N GLN A 562 -4.01 12.04 1.47
CA GLN A 562 -3.26 11.02 2.20
C GLN A 562 -2.40 11.65 3.30
N SER A 563 -2.38 11.03 4.48
CA SER A 563 -1.47 11.38 5.57
C SER A 563 -0.25 10.49 5.45
N THR A 564 0.73 10.93 4.65
CA THR A 564 1.98 10.17 4.45
C THR A 564 2.60 9.84 5.80
N HIS A 565 2.64 10.78 6.75
CA HIS A 565 3.22 10.57 8.09
C HIS A 565 2.47 9.57 9.00
N LYS A 566 1.26 9.13 8.65
CA LYS A 566 0.51 8.13 9.43
C LYS A 566 0.83 6.71 9.02
N THR A 567 1.07 6.51 7.74
CA THR A 567 1.07 5.19 7.09
C THR A 567 2.34 4.88 6.34
N LEU A 568 3.14 5.90 6.04
CA LEU A 568 4.38 5.85 5.30
C LEU A 568 5.46 6.71 5.99
N THR A 569 6.65 6.76 5.41
CA THR A 569 7.76 7.53 5.95
C THR A 569 7.63 9.00 5.59
N ALA A 570 7.22 9.82 6.55
CA ALA A 570 7.29 11.28 6.50
C ALA A 570 7.24 11.89 7.90
N LEU A 571 7.76 13.10 8.06
CA LEU A 571 7.59 13.87 9.30
C LEU A 571 6.11 14.21 9.50
N ARG A 572 5.69 14.33 10.77
CA ARG A 572 4.32 14.76 11.13
C ARG A 572 3.92 16.02 10.37
N GLN A 573 2.63 16.09 10.01
CA GLN A 573 2.04 17.06 9.08
C GLN A 573 2.36 16.83 7.59
N GLY A 574 3.31 15.96 7.22
CA GLY A 574 3.52 15.57 5.83
C GLY A 574 2.28 14.88 5.24
N SER A 575 1.75 15.42 4.15
CA SER A 575 0.57 14.92 3.46
C SER A 575 0.68 15.15 1.95
N MET A 576 -0.07 14.39 1.17
CA MET A 576 -0.18 14.55 -0.28
C MET A 576 -1.65 14.65 -0.71
N ILE A 577 -1.91 15.46 -1.74
CA ILE A 577 -3.16 15.44 -2.51
C ILE A 577 -2.84 14.83 -3.86
N HIS A 578 -3.60 13.81 -4.27
CA HIS A 578 -3.52 13.18 -5.58
C HIS A 578 -4.75 13.53 -6.40
N VAL A 579 -4.54 13.91 -7.66
CA VAL A 579 -5.60 14.38 -8.55
C VAL A 579 -5.68 13.51 -9.79
N TYR A 580 -6.88 13.04 -10.10
CA TYR A 580 -7.27 12.39 -11.34
C TYR A 580 -8.57 13.02 -11.84
N ASP A 581 -8.47 14.22 -12.42
CA ASP A 581 -9.62 14.99 -12.92
C ASP A 581 -9.50 15.19 -14.44
N GLN A 582 -10.44 14.64 -15.21
CA GLN A 582 -10.51 14.81 -16.66
C GLN A 582 -10.85 16.24 -17.09
N ASP A 583 -11.39 17.05 -16.19
CA ASP A 583 -11.74 18.46 -16.38
C ASP A 583 -10.73 19.41 -15.69
N TRP A 584 -9.56 18.90 -15.27
CA TRP A 584 -8.53 19.66 -14.56
C TRP A 584 -8.18 21.00 -15.21
N VAL A 585 -7.74 20.97 -16.47
CA VAL A 585 -7.26 22.14 -17.22
C VAL A 585 -8.39 23.14 -17.49
N ARG A 586 -9.64 22.66 -17.63
CA ARG A 586 -10.77 23.52 -18.01
C ARG A 586 -11.38 24.22 -16.80
N ASP A 587 -11.57 23.49 -15.70
CA ASP A 587 -12.47 23.91 -14.62
C ASP A 587 -11.81 23.94 -13.24
N ALA A 588 -10.76 23.14 -12.97
CA ALA A 588 -10.29 22.91 -11.60
C ALA A 588 -8.89 23.46 -11.28
N GLU A 589 -8.01 23.63 -12.26
CA GLU A 589 -6.60 23.99 -12.01
C GLU A 589 -6.43 25.34 -11.30
N GLU A 590 -7.04 26.40 -11.82
CA GLU A 590 -6.94 27.75 -11.23
C GLU A 590 -7.60 27.82 -9.84
N PRO A 591 -8.86 27.39 -9.63
CA PRO A 591 -9.46 27.37 -8.29
C PRO A 591 -8.67 26.53 -7.29
N PHE A 592 -8.10 25.40 -7.75
CA PHE A 592 -7.30 24.54 -6.90
C PHE A 592 -6.00 25.22 -6.48
N HIS A 593 -5.33 25.91 -7.39
CA HIS A 593 -4.11 26.65 -7.07
C HIS A 593 -4.36 27.74 -6.03
N GLU A 594 -5.45 28.51 -6.18
CA GLU A 594 -5.85 29.54 -5.22
C GLU A 594 -6.23 28.95 -3.85
N ALA A 595 -6.97 27.85 -3.82
CA ALA A 595 -7.30 27.14 -2.59
C ALA A 595 -6.04 26.57 -1.91
N TYR A 596 -5.09 26.05 -2.70
CA TYR A 596 -3.81 25.54 -2.23
C TYR A 596 -2.98 26.66 -1.58
N MET A 597 -2.89 27.83 -2.21
CA MET A 597 -2.21 29.00 -1.64
C MET A 597 -2.90 29.54 -0.39
N THR A 598 -4.24 29.56 -0.36
CA THR A 598 -5.04 30.01 0.80
C THR A 598 -4.69 29.24 2.08
N HIS A 599 -4.39 27.95 1.93
CA HIS A 599 -4.17 27.04 3.04
C HIS A 599 -2.70 26.68 3.29
N THR A 600 -1.78 27.15 2.46
CA THR A 600 -0.35 26.84 2.55
C THR A 600 0.41 28.05 3.09
N SER A 601 1.31 27.82 4.04
CA SER A 601 2.19 28.88 4.56
C SER A 601 3.10 29.43 3.46
N THR A 602 3.31 30.75 3.45
CA THR A 602 4.33 31.40 2.60
C THR A 602 5.76 31.05 3.03
N SER A 603 5.92 30.49 4.22
CA SER A 603 7.16 29.93 4.77
C SER A 603 6.94 28.46 5.16
N PRO A 604 6.85 27.52 4.20
CA PRO A 604 6.60 26.11 4.50
C PRO A 604 7.84 25.44 5.09
N ASN A 605 7.64 24.42 5.91
CA ASN A 605 8.75 23.66 6.47
C ASN A 605 9.35 22.71 5.43
N TYR A 606 10.57 23.01 5.00
CA TYR A 606 11.28 22.23 3.98
C TYR A 606 11.71 20.84 4.45
N GLN A 607 11.88 20.61 5.75
CA GLN A 607 12.18 19.26 6.27
C GLN A 607 10.99 18.32 6.08
N ILE A 608 9.77 18.84 6.22
CA ILE A 608 8.55 18.07 5.94
C ILE A 608 8.49 17.72 4.44
N LEU A 609 8.72 18.68 3.56
CA LEU A 609 8.76 18.45 2.11
C LEU A 609 9.86 17.44 1.70
N ALA A 610 11.05 17.55 2.29
CA ALA A 610 12.14 16.60 2.08
C ALA A 610 11.74 15.19 2.49
N SER A 611 11.07 15.05 3.63
CA SER A 611 10.59 13.75 4.11
C SER A 611 9.53 13.13 3.19
N LEU A 612 8.70 13.95 2.52
CA LEU A 612 7.74 13.48 1.52
C LEU A 612 8.43 12.95 0.25
N ASP A 613 9.49 13.63 -0.21
CA ASP A 613 10.28 13.19 -1.37
C ASP A 613 11.04 11.89 -1.08
N ILE A 614 11.70 11.79 0.08
CA ILE A 614 12.38 10.55 0.51
C ILE A 614 11.37 9.42 0.72
N GLY A 615 10.23 9.69 1.36
CA GLY A 615 9.17 8.71 1.56
C GLY A 615 8.66 8.14 0.23
N ARG A 616 8.52 9.01 -0.78
CA ARG A 616 8.18 8.62 -2.15
C ARG A 616 9.26 7.72 -2.77
N ARG A 617 10.56 7.96 -2.53
CA ARG A 617 11.64 7.05 -2.95
C ARG A 617 11.50 5.69 -2.32
N GLN A 618 11.24 5.65 -1.01
CA GLN A 618 11.13 4.39 -0.29
C GLN A 618 10.01 3.53 -0.87
N VAL A 619 8.83 4.08 -1.08
CA VAL A 619 7.69 3.28 -1.60
C VAL A 619 7.88 2.83 -3.05
N GLU A 620 8.60 3.59 -3.87
CA GLU A 620 8.95 3.20 -5.25
C GLU A 620 9.92 2.00 -5.31
N LEU A 621 10.80 1.87 -4.32
CA LEU A 621 11.84 0.82 -4.29
C LEU A 621 11.48 -0.36 -3.39
N GLU A 622 10.84 -0.09 -2.25
CA GLU A 622 10.60 -1.04 -1.16
C GLU A 622 9.09 -1.22 -0.85
N GLY A 623 8.20 -0.44 -1.48
CA GLY A 623 6.79 -0.37 -1.08
C GLY A 623 6.08 -1.72 -1.12
N PHE A 624 6.34 -2.53 -2.16
CA PHE A 624 5.77 -3.88 -2.26
C PHE A 624 6.18 -4.77 -1.09
N GLU A 625 7.47 -4.79 -0.73
CA GLU A 625 7.97 -5.56 0.42
C GLU A 625 7.37 -5.07 1.73
N LEU A 626 7.42 -3.76 1.97
CA LEU A 626 7.02 -3.15 3.23
C LEU A 626 5.54 -3.40 3.52
N VAL A 627 4.68 -3.28 2.50
CA VAL A 627 3.24 -3.55 2.63
C VAL A 627 2.99 -5.03 2.82
N GLN A 628 3.61 -5.91 2.02
CA GLN A 628 3.46 -7.35 2.20
C GLN A 628 3.87 -7.79 3.62
N ARG A 629 5.00 -7.27 4.11
CA ARG A 629 5.50 -7.53 5.47
C ARG A 629 4.55 -7.06 6.55
N GLN A 630 3.98 -5.86 6.41
CA GLN A 630 2.97 -5.36 7.33
C GLN A 630 1.77 -6.32 7.40
N LEU A 631 1.24 -6.75 6.26
CA LEU A 631 0.09 -7.67 6.18
C LEU A 631 0.41 -9.05 6.77
N ASP A 632 1.63 -9.58 6.53
CA ASP A 632 2.08 -10.86 7.08
C ASP A 632 2.20 -10.82 8.61
N LEU A 633 2.78 -9.75 9.15
CA LEU A 633 2.93 -9.55 10.59
C LEU A 633 1.56 -9.43 11.28
N ALA A 634 0.63 -8.72 10.66
CA ALA A 634 -0.72 -8.57 11.17
C ALA A 634 -1.49 -9.89 11.23
N THR A 635 -1.39 -10.66 10.14
CA THR A 635 -1.97 -12.02 10.07
C THR A 635 -1.34 -12.94 11.11
N SER A 636 -0.05 -12.79 11.38
CA SER A 636 0.66 -13.58 12.39
C SER A 636 0.18 -13.30 13.80
N LEU A 637 0.03 -12.02 14.16
CA LEU A 637 -0.51 -11.63 15.45
C LEU A 637 -1.93 -12.19 15.63
N SER A 638 -2.78 -12.03 14.62
CA SER A 638 -4.16 -12.52 14.65
C SER A 638 -4.23 -14.05 14.83
N GLN A 639 -3.37 -14.80 14.13
CA GLN A 639 -3.27 -16.25 14.28
C GLN A 639 -2.70 -16.66 15.65
N ALA A 640 -1.72 -15.94 16.18
CA ALA A 640 -1.14 -16.23 17.49
C ALA A 640 -2.20 -16.12 18.59
N ILE A 641 -3.00 -15.05 18.57
CA ILE A 641 -4.12 -14.87 19.51
C ILE A 641 -5.15 -15.99 19.35
N ALA A 642 -5.55 -16.31 18.12
CA ALA A 642 -6.59 -17.30 17.87
C ALA A 642 -6.18 -18.75 18.24
N ARG A 643 -4.88 -19.09 18.13
CA ARG A 643 -4.37 -20.44 18.40
C ARG A 643 -3.91 -20.65 19.83
N HIS A 644 -3.42 -19.61 20.50
CA HIS A 644 -2.88 -19.75 21.83
C HIS A 644 -3.99 -20.15 22.83
N PRO A 645 -3.84 -21.25 23.60
CA PRO A 645 -4.89 -21.79 24.46
C PRO A 645 -5.45 -20.78 25.46
N LEU A 646 -4.57 -19.97 26.06
CA LEU A 646 -4.92 -18.89 26.97
C LEU A 646 -5.53 -17.67 26.25
N LEU A 647 -4.83 -17.09 25.27
CA LEU A 647 -5.27 -15.85 24.61
C LEU A 647 -6.66 -15.97 23.99
N ARG A 648 -7.00 -17.08 23.32
CA ARG A 648 -8.32 -17.26 22.68
C ARG A 648 -9.49 -17.30 23.67
N ARG A 649 -9.23 -17.57 24.96
CA ARG A 649 -10.24 -17.53 26.02
C ARG A 649 -10.48 -16.09 26.46
N THR A 650 -9.43 -15.28 26.54
CA THR A 650 -9.47 -13.89 27.03
C THR A 650 -9.77 -12.86 25.95
N PHE A 651 -9.24 -13.06 24.74
CA PHE A 651 -9.29 -12.11 23.63
C PHE A 651 -9.88 -12.75 22.38
N ARG A 652 -10.58 -11.95 21.57
CA ARG A 652 -11.08 -12.38 20.25
C ARG A 652 -10.73 -11.35 19.20
N VAL A 653 -10.06 -11.77 18.14
CA VAL A 653 -9.83 -10.90 16.97
C VAL A 653 -11.12 -10.84 16.16
N LEU A 654 -11.61 -9.62 15.92
CA LEU A 654 -12.78 -9.39 15.06
C LEU A 654 -12.40 -9.57 13.59
N THR A 655 -13.30 -10.19 12.84
CA THR A 655 -13.08 -10.62 11.45
C THR A 655 -14.06 -9.92 10.50
N ALA A 656 -13.94 -10.18 9.19
CA ALA A 656 -14.92 -9.66 8.22
C ALA A 656 -16.36 -10.13 8.52
N HIS A 657 -16.56 -11.26 9.20
CA HIS A 657 -17.90 -11.71 9.60
C HIS A 657 -18.51 -10.87 10.71
N ASP A 658 -17.66 -10.24 11.53
CA ASP A 658 -18.08 -9.38 12.64
C ASP A 658 -18.24 -7.93 12.20
N LEU A 659 -17.36 -7.48 11.29
CA LEU A 659 -17.25 -6.07 10.89
C LEU A 659 -18.03 -5.72 9.62
N VAL A 660 -18.38 -6.70 8.78
CA VAL A 660 -19.07 -6.48 7.50
C VAL A 660 -20.34 -7.33 7.43
N PRO A 661 -21.53 -6.72 7.24
CA PRO A 661 -22.78 -7.45 7.09
C PRO A 661 -22.75 -8.44 5.92
N ALA A 662 -23.45 -9.57 6.06
CA ALA A 662 -23.41 -10.67 5.10
C ALA A 662 -23.77 -10.27 3.66
N ALA A 663 -24.67 -9.29 3.49
CA ALA A 663 -25.10 -8.78 2.20
C ALA A 663 -23.97 -8.12 1.39
N HIS A 664 -22.88 -7.69 2.03
CA HIS A 664 -21.79 -6.94 1.41
C HIS A 664 -20.51 -7.78 1.17
N ARG A 665 -20.52 -9.08 1.49
CA ARG A 665 -19.33 -9.96 1.47
C ARG A 665 -19.51 -11.26 0.67
N GLU A 666 -19.48 -11.17 -0.64
CA GLU A 666 -19.70 -12.27 -1.59
C GLU A 666 -18.77 -13.47 -1.36
N ALA A 667 -17.48 -13.24 -1.13
CA ALA A 667 -16.49 -14.30 -0.91
C ALA A 667 -16.74 -15.09 0.39
N GLY A 668 -17.44 -14.49 1.37
CA GLY A 668 -17.88 -15.16 2.58
C GLY A 668 -16.77 -15.61 3.54
N ARG A 669 -15.51 -15.17 3.36
CA ARG A 669 -14.36 -15.57 4.19
C ARG A 669 -14.11 -14.59 5.35
N PRO A 670 -13.87 -15.06 6.59
CA PRO A 670 -13.67 -14.17 7.74
C PRO A 670 -12.31 -13.46 7.73
N MET A 671 -11.25 -14.16 7.31
CA MET A 671 -9.89 -13.59 7.17
C MET A 671 -9.25 -14.13 5.88
N PRO A 672 -9.55 -13.55 4.71
CA PRO A 672 -9.11 -14.07 3.42
C PRO A 672 -7.60 -14.32 3.31
N LEU A 673 -6.77 -13.38 3.77
CA LEU A 673 -5.29 -13.51 3.72
C LEU A 673 -4.76 -14.68 4.56
N ARG A 674 -5.48 -15.08 5.61
CA ARG A 674 -5.14 -16.27 6.41
C ARG A 674 -5.27 -17.57 5.61
N ASP A 675 -6.06 -17.57 4.54
CA ASP A 675 -6.26 -18.74 3.69
C ASP A 675 -5.32 -18.71 2.47
N GLY A 676 -4.76 -17.55 2.12
CA GLY A 676 -3.77 -17.37 1.05
C GLY A 676 -3.90 -16.04 0.32
N LEU A 677 -2.90 -15.68 -0.50
CA LEU A 677 -2.93 -14.45 -1.29
C LEU A 677 -4.07 -14.47 -2.30
N ALA A 678 -4.33 -15.63 -2.91
CA ALA A 678 -5.41 -15.77 -3.89
C ALA A 678 -6.79 -15.53 -3.25
N SER A 679 -6.99 -16.05 -2.05
CA SER A 679 -8.24 -15.85 -1.28
C SER A 679 -8.43 -14.37 -0.93
N MET A 680 -7.36 -13.67 -0.55
CA MET A 680 -7.41 -12.22 -0.36
C MET A 680 -7.75 -11.49 -1.66
N TRP A 681 -7.11 -11.85 -2.76
CA TRP A 681 -7.32 -11.22 -4.06
C TRP A 681 -8.76 -11.35 -4.55
N GLU A 682 -9.36 -12.53 -4.42
CA GLU A 682 -10.76 -12.80 -4.76
C GLU A 682 -11.71 -11.90 -3.95
N ALA A 683 -11.61 -11.92 -2.61
CA ALA A 683 -12.47 -11.09 -1.75
C ALA A 683 -12.30 -9.60 -2.06
N TRP A 684 -11.06 -9.13 -2.26
CA TRP A 684 -10.76 -7.75 -2.65
C TRP A 684 -11.18 -7.42 -4.08
N ALA A 685 -11.57 -8.39 -4.91
CA ALA A 685 -12.09 -8.16 -6.25
C ALA A 685 -13.63 -8.11 -6.31
N THR A 686 -14.31 -8.83 -5.43
CA THR A 686 -15.76 -9.06 -5.51
C THR A 686 -16.55 -8.31 -4.44
N ASP A 687 -16.05 -8.30 -3.20
CA ASP A 687 -16.84 -7.85 -2.06
C ASP A 687 -17.01 -6.32 -2.06
N GLU A 688 -18.16 -5.83 -1.63
CA GLU A 688 -18.39 -4.39 -1.52
C GLU A 688 -17.46 -3.77 -0.46
N PHE A 689 -17.33 -4.47 0.67
CA PHE A 689 -16.41 -4.12 1.74
C PHE A 689 -15.46 -5.28 2.08
N VAL A 690 -14.21 -4.93 2.33
CA VAL A 690 -13.20 -5.85 2.89
C VAL A 690 -12.56 -5.24 4.13
N VAL A 691 -11.91 -6.07 4.96
CA VAL A 691 -11.16 -5.60 6.13
C VAL A 691 -9.67 -5.62 5.82
N ASP A 692 -9.01 -4.48 6.01
CA ASP A 692 -7.55 -4.34 5.96
C ASP A 692 -6.91 -5.21 7.05
N PRO A 693 -6.13 -6.26 6.69
CA PRO A 693 -5.51 -7.15 7.66
C PRO A 693 -4.62 -6.43 8.68
N SER A 694 -4.07 -5.26 8.32
CA SER A 694 -3.19 -4.48 9.21
C SER A 694 -3.92 -3.76 10.34
N ARG A 695 -5.26 -3.77 10.34
CA ARG A 695 -6.15 -3.22 11.38
C ARG A 695 -6.73 -4.35 12.21
N ILE A 696 -6.13 -4.57 13.37
CA ILE A 696 -6.39 -5.75 14.21
C ILE A 696 -7.23 -5.30 15.39
N THR A 697 -8.55 -5.35 15.22
CA THR A 697 -9.50 -5.03 16.30
C THR A 697 -9.66 -6.26 17.20
N ILE A 698 -9.26 -6.12 18.46
CA ILE A 698 -9.36 -7.16 19.47
C ILE A 698 -10.52 -6.80 20.40
N GLU A 699 -11.50 -7.69 20.50
CA GLU A 699 -12.52 -7.65 21.54
C GLU A 699 -11.91 -8.10 22.88
N ILE A 700 -12.16 -7.28 23.90
CA ILE A 700 -11.67 -7.45 25.27
C ILE A 700 -12.80 -7.67 26.29
N SER A 701 -14.06 -7.84 25.86
CA SER A 701 -15.24 -8.01 26.72
C SER A 701 -15.04 -9.04 27.84
N ARG A 702 -14.29 -10.12 27.58
CA ARG A 702 -14.07 -11.23 28.53
C ARG A 702 -13.08 -10.90 29.65
N THR A 703 -12.37 -9.78 29.54
CA THR A 703 -11.46 -9.28 30.59
C THR A 703 -12.23 -8.63 31.75
N GLY A 704 -13.46 -8.18 31.52
CA GLY A 704 -14.24 -7.41 32.50
C GLY A 704 -13.79 -5.95 32.67
N VAL A 705 -12.85 -5.49 31.84
CA VAL A 705 -12.29 -4.13 31.87
C VAL A 705 -12.70 -3.39 30.61
N ASP A 706 -13.03 -2.11 30.73
CA ASP A 706 -13.34 -1.27 29.57
C ASP A 706 -12.08 -0.87 28.80
N GLY A 707 -12.26 -0.44 27.54
CA GLY A 707 -11.14 -0.14 26.66
C GLY A 707 -10.27 1.04 27.10
N ASP A 708 -10.79 2.01 27.87
CA ASP A 708 -9.97 3.13 28.35
C ASP A 708 -9.00 2.66 29.44
N THR A 709 -9.52 1.93 30.44
CA THR A 709 -8.70 1.29 31.47
C THR A 709 -7.72 0.29 30.87
N PHE A 710 -8.14 -0.52 29.90
CA PHE A 710 -7.23 -1.46 29.22
C PHE A 710 -6.08 -0.74 28.52
N LYS A 711 -6.35 0.39 27.86
CA LYS A 711 -5.34 1.20 27.18
C LYS A 711 -4.36 1.84 28.14
N HIS A 712 -4.85 2.56 29.15
CA HIS A 712 -3.97 3.35 30.03
C HIS A 712 -3.28 2.46 31.06
N GLU A 713 -4.04 1.73 31.87
CA GLU A 713 -3.49 1.01 33.03
C GLU A 713 -2.83 -0.32 32.67
N HIS A 714 -3.35 -1.02 31.65
CA HIS A 714 -2.87 -2.35 31.29
C HIS A 714 -1.81 -2.33 30.19
N LEU A 715 -1.92 -1.47 29.17
CA LEU A 715 -0.96 -1.39 28.07
C LEU A 715 0.11 -0.32 28.27
N MET A 716 -0.27 0.95 28.43
CA MET A 716 0.67 2.07 28.46
C MET A 716 1.49 2.11 29.76
N ASP A 717 0.84 2.17 30.92
CA ASP A 717 1.52 2.40 32.19
C ASP A 717 2.39 1.21 32.62
N ARG A 718 1.99 -0.01 32.27
CA ARG A 718 2.72 -1.24 32.64
C ARG A 718 3.76 -1.68 31.62
N TYR A 719 3.47 -1.54 30.34
CA TYR A 719 4.28 -2.15 29.27
C TYR A 719 4.71 -1.15 28.19
N GLY A 720 4.34 0.12 28.29
CA GLY A 720 4.70 1.16 27.32
C GLY A 720 4.07 0.95 25.95
N ILE A 721 2.96 0.21 25.84
CA ILE A 721 2.30 -0.08 24.56
C ILE A 721 1.26 0.98 24.25
N GLN A 722 1.47 1.71 23.16
CA GLN A 722 0.53 2.71 22.66
C GLN A 722 -0.46 2.09 21.67
N VAL A 723 -1.74 2.43 21.82
CA VAL A 723 -2.81 2.04 20.89
C VAL A 723 -3.57 3.27 20.41
N ASN A 724 -4.00 3.23 19.15
CA ASN A 724 -4.60 4.38 18.47
C ASN A 724 -6.04 4.64 18.90
N LYS A 725 -6.84 3.57 19.03
CA LYS A 725 -8.26 3.65 19.34
C LYS A 725 -8.67 2.50 20.24
N THR A 726 -9.58 2.83 21.15
CA THR A 726 -10.36 1.87 21.93
C THR A 726 -11.83 2.25 21.80
N SER A 727 -12.70 1.24 21.83
CA SER A 727 -14.11 1.43 22.17
C SER A 727 -14.32 1.03 23.63
N ARG A 728 -15.57 0.86 24.06
CA ARG A 728 -15.85 0.34 25.41
C ARG A 728 -15.32 -1.07 25.61
N ASN A 729 -15.35 -1.91 24.57
CA ASN A 729 -15.04 -3.33 24.65
C ASN A 729 -14.07 -3.83 23.56
N THR A 730 -13.49 -2.92 22.76
CA THR A 730 -12.49 -3.28 21.76
C THR A 730 -11.25 -2.39 21.85
N VAL A 731 -10.12 -2.93 21.40
CA VAL A 731 -8.84 -2.23 21.25
C VAL A 731 -8.32 -2.48 19.84
N LEU A 732 -7.98 -1.40 19.12
CA LEU A 732 -7.42 -1.50 17.78
C LEU A 732 -5.90 -1.43 17.81
N PHE A 733 -5.27 -2.53 17.40
CA PHE A 733 -3.85 -2.59 17.10
C PHE A 733 -3.62 -2.38 15.61
N MET A 734 -2.52 -1.72 15.28
CA MET A 734 -2.15 -1.45 13.90
C MET A 734 -0.70 -1.83 13.65
N THR A 735 -0.47 -2.65 12.65
CA THR A 735 0.87 -2.83 12.08
C THR A 735 1.10 -1.76 11.02
N ASN A 736 2.31 -1.26 10.93
CA ASN A 736 2.77 -0.33 9.89
C ASN A 736 4.04 -0.84 9.21
N ILE A 737 4.51 -0.15 8.17
CA ILE A 737 5.72 -0.51 7.42
C ILE A 737 7.00 -0.55 8.28
N GLY A 738 7.01 0.09 9.45
CA GLY A 738 8.13 0.06 10.41
C GLY A 738 7.98 -1.01 11.50
N THR A 739 6.89 -1.79 11.50
CA THR A 739 6.64 -2.80 12.54
C THR A 739 7.60 -3.98 12.38
N SER A 740 8.29 -4.33 13.46
CA SER A 740 9.25 -5.44 13.48
C SER A 740 8.63 -6.72 14.02
N ARG A 741 9.26 -7.87 13.72
CA ARG A 741 8.89 -9.16 14.31
C ARG A 741 9.00 -9.14 15.83
N SER A 742 10.04 -8.49 16.36
CA SER A 742 10.26 -8.35 17.80
C SER A 742 9.13 -7.56 18.48
N ALA A 743 8.60 -6.52 17.83
CA ALA A 743 7.45 -5.78 18.34
C ALA A 743 6.19 -6.65 18.41
N ILE A 744 5.93 -7.49 17.39
CA ILE A 744 4.81 -8.45 17.41
C ILE A 744 5.01 -9.50 18.51
N ALA A 745 6.21 -10.05 18.66
CA ALA A 745 6.51 -11.02 19.70
C ALA A 745 6.32 -10.43 21.10
N TYR A 746 6.80 -9.20 21.33
CA TYR A 746 6.61 -8.47 22.58
C TYR A 746 5.13 -8.23 22.88
N LEU A 747 4.33 -7.84 21.88
CA LEU A 747 2.89 -7.67 22.05
C LEU A 747 2.19 -8.99 22.41
N ILE A 748 2.54 -10.10 21.75
CA ILE A 748 2.00 -11.43 22.09
C ILE A 748 2.35 -11.79 23.54
N GLU A 749 3.61 -11.61 23.94
CA GLU A 749 4.07 -11.85 25.32
C GLU A 749 3.28 -11.02 26.34
N VAL A 750 3.07 -9.74 26.07
CA VAL A 750 2.28 -8.85 26.94
C VAL A 750 0.82 -9.29 27.01
N LEU A 751 0.21 -9.66 25.89
CA LEU A 751 -1.15 -10.20 25.89
C LEU A 751 -1.24 -11.51 26.70
N VAL A 752 -0.21 -12.38 26.67
CA VAL A 752 -0.18 -13.59 27.48
C VAL A 752 -0.14 -13.24 28.97
N LYS A 753 0.78 -12.37 29.40
CA LYS A 753 0.89 -11.90 30.79
C LYS A 753 -0.41 -11.26 31.28
N LEU A 754 -1.06 -10.47 30.43
CA LEU A 754 -2.36 -9.87 30.75
C LEU A 754 -3.45 -10.93 30.89
N ALA A 755 -3.50 -11.92 29.99
CA ALA A 755 -4.47 -13.00 30.06
C ALA A 755 -4.30 -13.86 31.32
N GLU A 756 -3.06 -14.17 31.73
CA GLU A 756 -2.76 -14.86 32.99
C GLU A 756 -3.30 -14.07 34.19
N ARG A 757 -2.99 -12.76 34.22
CA ARG A 757 -3.46 -11.86 35.27
C ARG A 757 -4.99 -11.79 35.36
N PHE A 758 -5.69 -11.75 34.23
CA PHE A 758 -7.16 -11.72 34.22
C PHE A 758 -7.76 -13.07 34.65
N GLU A 759 -7.14 -14.20 34.29
CA GLU A 759 -7.58 -15.52 34.80
C GLU A 759 -7.35 -15.64 36.31
N GLU A 760 -6.20 -15.20 36.84
CA GLU A 760 -5.91 -15.17 38.27
C GLU A 760 -6.89 -14.29 39.05
N ALA A 761 -7.18 -13.09 38.54
CA ALA A 761 -8.15 -12.19 39.14
C ALA A 761 -9.57 -12.78 39.14
N ARG A 762 -9.98 -13.44 38.05
CA ARG A 762 -11.29 -14.13 37.98
C ARG A 762 -11.35 -15.34 38.90
N ALA A 763 -10.26 -16.08 39.08
CA ALA A 763 -10.21 -17.23 39.99
C ALA A 763 -10.36 -16.82 41.47
N GLN A 764 -10.06 -15.56 41.80
CA GLN A 764 -10.21 -14.99 43.14
C GLN A 764 -11.60 -14.35 43.38
N GLN A 765 -12.43 -14.23 42.33
CA GLN A 765 -13.79 -13.67 42.42
C GLN A 765 -14.84 -14.77 42.67
N ASP A 766 -15.90 -14.41 43.39
CA ASP A 766 -17.03 -15.31 43.68
C ASP A 766 -17.72 -15.75 42.36
N PRO A 767 -17.85 -17.06 42.08
CA PRO A 767 -18.60 -17.59 40.94
C PRO A 767 -20.00 -17.00 40.76
N ASP A 768 -20.69 -16.65 41.85
CA ASP A 768 -22.06 -16.12 41.80
C ASP A 768 -22.12 -14.65 41.32
N LEU A 769 -21.03 -13.89 41.44
CA LEU A 769 -20.90 -12.52 40.93
C LEU A 769 -20.50 -12.44 39.44
N LEU A 770 -20.07 -13.56 38.84
CA LEU A 770 -19.60 -13.62 37.45
C LEU A 770 -20.74 -13.72 36.41
N SER A 771 -21.99 -13.87 36.85
CA SER A 771 -23.12 -14.24 35.97
C SER A 771 -23.80 -13.10 35.22
N ALA A 772 -23.51 -11.83 35.49
CA ALA A 772 -24.23 -10.74 34.82
C ALA A 772 -23.44 -9.43 34.77
N ALA A 773 -22.65 -9.29 33.72
CA ALA A 773 -22.42 -7.98 33.12
C ALA A 773 -22.33 -8.16 31.60
N GLU A 774 -23.38 -8.70 30.98
CA GLU A 774 -23.71 -8.26 29.62
C GLU A 774 -23.89 -6.75 29.73
N THR A 775 -22.83 -6.03 29.39
CA THR A 775 -22.83 -4.59 29.46
C THR A 775 -23.66 -4.15 28.28
N ASP A 776 -24.95 -3.91 28.51
CA ASP A 776 -25.85 -3.39 27.48
C ASP A 776 -25.20 -2.15 26.85
N MET A 777 -24.93 -2.25 25.55
CA MET A 777 -24.23 -1.22 24.82
C MET A 777 -25.28 -0.19 24.39
N PRO A 778 -25.17 1.07 24.82
CA PRO A 778 -26.15 2.07 24.41
C PRO A 778 -26.15 2.17 22.89
N PRO A 779 -27.33 2.36 22.26
CA PRO A 779 -27.40 2.51 20.81
C PRO A 779 -26.51 3.68 20.38
N LEU A 780 -25.88 3.52 19.21
CA LEU A 780 -25.09 4.59 18.64
C LEU A 780 -25.98 5.83 18.40
N PRO A 781 -25.47 7.05 18.64
CA PRO A 781 -26.28 8.26 18.48
C PRO A 781 -26.83 8.40 17.06
N ASP A 782 -28.09 8.82 16.95
CA ASP A 782 -28.71 9.17 15.68
C ASP A 782 -28.43 10.65 15.37
N PHE A 783 -27.80 10.89 14.22
CA PHE A 783 -27.51 12.22 13.70
C PHE A 783 -28.01 12.41 12.26
N SER A 784 -29.08 11.70 11.91
CA SER A 784 -29.66 11.60 10.56
C SER A 784 -30.17 12.92 9.96
N ALA A 785 -30.50 13.91 10.79
CA ALA A 785 -31.10 15.15 10.32
C ALA A 785 -30.54 16.41 11.00
N PHE A 786 -30.56 17.52 10.26
CA PHE A 786 -30.39 18.84 10.83
C PHE A 786 -31.64 19.25 11.62
N SER A 787 -31.44 20.03 12.69
CA SER A 787 -32.56 20.74 13.32
C SER A 787 -33.30 21.55 12.26
N ALA A 788 -34.64 21.62 12.34
CA ALA A 788 -35.50 22.31 11.37
C ALA A 788 -35.08 23.76 11.07
N ARG A 789 -34.36 24.41 12.00
CA ARG A 789 -33.79 25.76 11.82
C ARG A 789 -32.67 25.83 10.78
N TYR A 790 -31.91 24.75 10.65
CA TYR A 790 -30.71 24.67 9.79
C TYR A 790 -30.89 23.68 8.64
N ALA A 791 -31.97 22.90 8.62
CA ALA A 791 -32.37 22.14 7.44
C ALA A 791 -32.75 23.10 6.30
N THR A 792 -32.43 22.75 5.06
CA THR A 792 -32.77 23.58 3.90
C THR A 792 -34.29 23.69 3.70
N ASP A 793 -34.97 22.55 3.57
CA ASP A 793 -36.41 22.48 3.25
C ASP A 793 -37.15 21.42 4.10
N GLY A 794 -36.43 20.62 4.89
CA GLY A 794 -37.00 19.54 5.70
C GLY A 794 -37.41 18.30 4.90
N VAL A 795 -37.12 18.26 3.60
CA VAL A 795 -37.38 17.11 2.70
C VAL A 795 -36.10 16.32 2.48
N LEU A 796 -35.02 17.01 2.10
CA LEU A 796 -33.69 16.42 1.89
C LEU A 796 -32.80 16.64 3.12
N PRO A 797 -31.79 15.79 3.36
CA PRO A 797 -31.00 15.82 4.60
C PRO A 797 -29.93 16.92 4.63
N ASP A 798 -29.82 17.76 3.58
CA ASP A 798 -28.85 18.86 3.57
C ASP A 798 -29.24 20.02 4.49
N GLY A 799 -28.23 20.69 5.04
CA GLY A 799 -28.43 21.82 5.93
C GLY A 799 -27.29 22.84 5.96
N ASP A 800 -27.56 23.99 6.57
CA ASP A 800 -26.61 25.09 6.75
C ASP A 800 -25.80 24.93 8.04
N MET A 801 -24.67 24.22 7.92
CA MET A 801 -23.71 24.07 9.01
C MET A 801 -23.06 25.40 9.41
N ARG A 802 -22.85 26.32 8.45
CA ARG A 802 -22.12 27.56 8.69
C ARG A 802 -22.92 28.48 9.60
N ALA A 803 -24.22 28.66 9.34
CA ALA A 803 -25.11 29.41 10.21
C ALA A 803 -25.21 28.78 11.60
N ALA A 804 -25.30 27.45 11.70
CA ALA A 804 -25.31 26.74 12.98
C ALA A 804 -24.04 27.00 13.79
N PHE A 805 -22.87 26.96 13.15
CA PHE A 805 -21.57 27.20 13.77
C PHE A 805 -21.46 28.62 14.36
N PHE A 806 -21.70 29.66 13.55
CA PHE A 806 -21.57 31.05 14.03
C PHE A 806 -22.65 31.41 15.06
N ARG A 807 -23.86 30.89 14.91
CA ARG A 807 -24.91 31.10 15.92
C ARG A 807 -24.53 30.47 17.26
N GLY A 808 -23.93 29.29 17.26
CA GLY A 808 -23.41 28.65 18.47
C GLY A 808 -22.38 29.52 19.21
N GLN A 809 -21.60 30.33 18.50
CA GLN A 809 -20.65 31.27 19.11
C GLN A 809 -21.34 32.48 19.76
N HIS A 810 -22.49 32.90 19.21
CA HIS A 810 -23.24 34.05 19.72
C HIS A 810 -24.31 33.69 20.77
N ALA A 811 -24.62 32.40 20.95
CA ALA A 811 -25.66 31.92 21.87
C ALA A 811 -25.22 31.82 23.35
N VAL A 812 -23.99 32.25 23.67
CA VAL A 812 -23.45 32.32 25.06
C VAL A 812 -23.57 33.74 25.65
N GLY A 813 -24.43 34.59 25.07
CA GLY A 813 -24.72 35.95 25.55
C GLY A 813 -26.11 36.07 26.16
#